data_AF-A0A7M3SA15-F1
#
_entry.id   AF-A0A7M3SA15-F1
#
_cell.length_a   1.000
_cell.length_b   1.000
_cell.length_c   1.000
_cell.angle_alpha   90.00
_cell.angle_beta   90.00
_cell.angle_gamma   90.00
#
_symmetry.space_group_name_H-M   'P 1'
#
loop_
_entity.id
_entity.type
_entity.pdbx_description
1 polymer ?
#
loop_
_entity_poly.entity_id
_entity_poly.type
_entity_poly.pdbx_seq_one_letter_code
_entity_poly.pdbx_strand_id
1 'polypeptide(L)'
;MKKAELLKTEPLNANEEMFEIAKREPELIKSYNRTEKHYEYYWFMKAKVVKVNSGEILKIALFARKDLQEDDTEARYQIFLSKAENKFMTYDTYEEKWKTARIYNLTNPEYSYVYRVGKWYDRGADRTVINYLDNAKKTPFEAVKYFQDGISGENLRRQHKKITDKIDAAMELIPELPKDFSAWMDNTAMMHSRYIYYNYSRNVKVGYCTHCGKMVSIKNPKHNKQGVCSSCKSKITFKAIKKTAVVRDKGYASIFQKTKEGYCLRYFEVYKSYDDYMKPETRVYETVRAMYDKNFNNDETYDYKEFKNTGVVRWCVWENGYYNYYGWQGKSVCIHRTTLYDKNLQTIFKGTKYQYSCIDKFARGLKGDRFYPGEYLTQYIERPYIEYLVKLKLFRLVQDIIRNYSDTKFNRNGKRIHEVLEVTKEQVKDLIRMNATLEELRTIQEANKAGVKLTTDQVKWITENRAKVLIKYMTTFTPHKIIKYIKSQDEKASKILSEYDDYLDYSIKLGTIMNDFAFFPKHLKEAHDKVAAEWQQELERIRNMKDEARNELMNTLAESHVKEYAMKDKHFTIRIPWTCKEIRDEGTKLHHCVGTYIDKVLRKECVILFIRKLDDIDTPFYTMEVQENKIIQVKGKNNCSMTPEVEKFVEKFKQKKLYQCMEKEAV
;
A
#
# COMPACT_ATOMS: atom_id res chain seq x y z
N MET A 1 3.35 3.48 -50.41
CA MET A 1 4.69 3.97 -50.04
C MET A 1 5.49 2.82 -49.45
N LYS A 2 6.59 2.41 -50.11
CA LYS A 2 7.52 1.38 -49.60
C LYS A 2 8.82 2.02 -49.11
N LYS A 3 9.30 1.65 -47.92
CA LYS A 3 10.52 2.24 -47.29
C LYS A 3 11.73 2.29 -48.23
N ALA A 4 12.02 1.17 -48.90
CA ALA A 4 13.16 1.06 -49.81
C ALA A 4 13.06 1.96 -51.06
N GLU A 5 11.85 2.31 -51.49
CA GLU A 5 11.64 3.24 -52.61
C GLU A 5 11.80 4.69 -52.16
N LEU A 6 11.34 5.02 -50.94
CA LEU A 6 11.45 6.36 -50.38
C LEU A 6 12.91 6.80 -50.18
N LEU A 7 13.78 5.90 -49.71
CA LEU A 7 15.22 6.20 -49.52
C LEU A 7 15.98 6.38 -50.85
N LYS A 8 15.45 5.87 -51.97
CA LYS A 8 16.05 6.04 -53.30
C LYS A 8 15.66 7.37 -53.96
N THR A 9 14.75 8.13 -53.36
CA THR A 9 14.37 9.45 -53.89
C THR A 9 15.51 10.45 -53.69
N GLU A 10 15.71 11.32 -54.68
CA GLU A 10 16.75 12.36 -54.66
C GLU A 10 16.83 13.08 -53.30
N PRO A 11 18.03 13.22 -52.71
CA PRO A 11 18.18 13.88 -51.42
C PRO A 11 17.83 15.37 -51.53
N LEU A 12 17.14 15.88 -50.51
CA LEU A 12 16.88 17.32 -50.38
C LEU A 12 17.94 17.87 -49.43
N ASN A 13 19.01 18.44 -49.98
CA ASN A 13 20.09 19.06 -49.20
C ASN A 13 19.79 20.52 -48.88
N ALA A 14 20.45 21.06 -47.86
CA ALA A 14 20.38 22.47 -47.48
C ALA A 14 20.83 23.38 -48.65
N ASN A 15 20.24 24.57 -48.79
CA ASN A 15 20.66 25.58 -49.77
C ASN A 15 21.45 26.71 -49.08
N GLU A 16 22.08 27.56 -49.89
CA GLU A 16 22.90 28.69 -49.40
C GLU A 16 22.12 29.62 -48.47
N GLU A 17 20.86 29.94 -48.79
CA GLU A 17 20.00 30.81 -47.96
C GLU A 17 19.79 30.23 -46.54
N MET A 18 19.65 28.90 -46.41
CA MET A 18 19.56 28.25 -45.10
C MET A 18 20.84 28.40 -44.28
N PHE A 19 22.01 28.23 -44.91
CA PHE A 19 23.31 28.42 -44.26
C PHE A 19 23.51 29.87 -43.80
N GLU A 20 23.21 30.84 -44.67
CA GLU A 20 23.28 32.26 -44.36
C GLU A 20 22.42 32.61 -43.13
N ILE A 21 21.17 32.14 -43.09
CA ILE A 21 20.26 32.42 -41.97
C ILE A 21 20.68 31.67 -40.70
N ALA A 22 21.19 30.44 -40.81
CA ALA A 22 21.68 29.65 -39.68
C ALA A 22 22.94 30.25 -39.03
N LYS A 23 23.78 30.94 -39.80
CA LYS A 23 25.00 31.60 -39.33
C LYS A 23 24.78 33.02 -38.80
N ARG A 24 23.57 33.58 -38.90
CA ARG A 24 23.23 34.88 -38.26
C ARG A 24 23.42 34.81 -36.75
N GLU A 25 23.96 35.90 -36.20
CA GLU A 25 24.19 36.06 -34.76
C GLU A 25 22.88 35.93 -33.95
N PRO A 26 22.88 35.25 -32.80
CA PRO A 26 21.72 35.15 -31.93
C PRO A 26 21.43 36.47 -31.21
N GLU A 27 20.17 36.66 -30.84
CA GLU A 27 19.80 37.61 -29.80
C GLU A 27 20.19 37.04 -28.43
N LEU A 28 20.79 37.86 -27.57
CA LEU A 28 21.15 37.45 -26.21
C LEU A 28 20.04 37.82 -25.23
N ILE A 29 19.32 36.81 -24.74
CA ILE A 29 18.27 37.01 -23.73
C ILE A 29 18.86 36.78 -22.34
N LYS A 30 18.75 37.80 -21.47
CA LYS A 30 19.17 37.70 -20.06
C LYS A 30 18.00 37.20 -19.20
N SER A 31 18.21 36.08 -18.53
CA SER A 31 17.36 35.59 -17.44
C SER A 31 18.06 35.79 -16.09
N TYR A 32 17.32 35.63 -14.98
CA TYR A 32 17.78 35.93 -13.61
C TYR A 32 19.16 35.34 -13.26
N ASN A 33 19.55 34.19 -13.84
CA ASN A 33 20.82 33.51 -13.54
C ASN A 33 21.67 33.13 -14.78
N ARG A 34 21.24 33.41 -16.03
CA ARG A 34 21.94 32.98 -17.26
C ARG A 34 21.67 33.93 -18.45
N THR A 35 22.66 34.09 -19.32
CA THR A 35 22.48 34.67 -20.66
C THR A 35 22.33 33.53 -21.66
N GLU A 36 21.22 33.48 -22.38
CA GLU A 36 20.92 32.44 -23.35
C GLU A 36 20.89 33.01 -24.77
N LYS A 37 21.38 32.21 -25.73
CA LYS A 37 21.33 32.54 -27.16
C LYS A 37 19.95 32.19 -27.72
N HIS A 38 19.21 33.19 -28.15
CA HIS A 38 17.92 33.04 -28.82
C HIS A 38 18.08 33.25 -30.33
N TYR A 39 17.52 32.35 -31.11
CA TYR A 39 17.48 32.47 -32.57
C TYR A 39 16.03 32.56 -33.05
N GLU A 40 15.76 33.40 -34.05
CA GLU A 40 14.43 33.48 -34.67
C GLU A 40 13.98 32.12 -35.23
N TYR A 41 14.92 31.34 -35.80
CA TYR A 41 14.66 30.04 -36.41
C TYR A 41 15.64 28.98 -35.94
N TYR A 42 15.10 27.87 -35.42
CA TYR A 42 15.87 26.70 -34.96
C TYR A 42 15.76 25.50 -35.90
N TRP A 43 14.71 25.46 -36.73
CA TRP A 43 14.47 24.42 -37.73
C TRP A 43 14.24 25.03 -39.09
N PHE A 44 14.80 24.40 -40.11
CA PHE A 44 14.68 24.81 -41.50
C PHE A 44 14.01 23.68 -42.28
N MET A 45 13.12 24.03 -43.20
CA MET A 45 12.32 23.06 -43.95
C MET A 45 12.48 23.27 -45.46
N LYS A 46 12.79 22.18 -46.16
CA LYS A 46 12.63 22.06 -47.61
C LYS A 46 11.59 20.99 -47.95
N ALA A 47 10.88 21.17 -49.05
CA ALA A 47 9.91 20.20 -49.50
C ALA A 47 9.88 20.08 -51.02
N LYS A 48 9.59 18.88 -51.51
CA LYS A 48 9.43 18.56 -52.93
C LYS A 48 8.38 17.46 -53.09
N VAL A 49 7.57 17.54 -54.14
CA VAL A 49 6.73 16.41 -54.55
C VAL A 49 7.57 15.49 -55.41
N VAL A 50 7.67 14.22 -55.01
CA VAL A 50 8.42 13.18 -55.72
C VAL A 50 7.46 12.11 -56.22
N LYS A 51 7.71 11.59 -57.42
CA LYS A 51 6.95 10.47 -57.99
C LYS A 51 7.62 9.17 -57.57
N VAL A 52 6.83 8.26 -57.01
CA VAL A 52 7.23 6.86 -56.77
C VAL A 52 6.17 5.93 -57.37
N ASN A 53 6.42 4.62 -57.33
CA ASN A 53 5.49 3.61 -57.86
C ASN A 53 4.08 3.71 -57.26
N SER A 54 3.97 4.13 -56.01
CA SER A 54 2.68 4.35 -55.32
C SER A 54 2.03 5.71 -55.56
N GLY A 55 2.50 6.49 -56.53
CA GLY A 55 1.99 7.82 -56.87
C GLY A 55 2.84 8.98 -56.33
N GLU A 56 2.25 10.17 -56.28
CA GLU A 56 2.92 11.40 -55.85
C GLU A 56 2.99 11.50 -54.31
N ILE A 57 4.20 11.75 -53.80
CA ILE A 57 4.51 11.85 -52.38
C ILE A 57 5.12 13.21 -52.10
N LEU A 58 4.67 13.88 -51.05
CA LEU A 58 5.34 15.05 -50.51
C LEU A 58 6.49 14.60 -49.61
N LYS A 59 7.72 14.86 -50.05
CA LYS A 59 8.96 14.67 -49.28
C LYS A 59 9.35 15.98 -48.62
N ILE A 60 9.59 15.95 -47.32
CA ILE A 60 9.97 17.11 -46.50
C ILE A 60 11.29 16.77 -45.82
N ALA A 61 12.26 17.66 -45.96
CA ALA A 61 13.54 17.61 -45.26
C ALA A 61 13.55 18.67 -44.16
N LEU A 62 13.90 18.25 -42.95
CA LEU A 62 14.05 19.12 -41.78
C LEU A 62 15.52 19.13 -41.34
N PHE A 63 16.05 20.33 -41.16
CA PHE A 63 17.43 20.59 -40.76
C PHE A 63 17.41 21.33 -39.44
N ALA A 64 18.23 20.91 -38.48
CA ALA A 64 18.41 21.68 -37.27
C ALA A 64 19.42 22.81 -37.53
N ARG A 65 19.24 23.96 -36.89
CA ARG A 65 20.16 25.10 -37.02
C ARG A 65 21.61 24.71 -36.74
N LYS A 66 21.85 23.87 -35.72
CA LYS A 66 23.18 23.45 -35.31
C LYS A 66 23.90 22.68 -36.44
N ASP A 67 23.21 21.75 -37.06
CA ASP A 67 23.74 20.97 -38.19
C ASP A 67 24.20 21.92 -39.31
N LEU A 68 23.37 22.91 -39.64
CA LEU A 68 23.72 23.93 -40.64
C LEU A 68 24.88 24.85 -40.21
N GLN A 69 25.01 25.15 -38.91
CA GLN A 69 26.14 25.93 -38.38
C GLN A 69 27.47 25.16 -38.45
N GLU A 70 27.40 23.83 -38.44
CA GLU A 70 28.52 22.90 -38.62
C GLU A 70 28.74 22.54 -40.10
N ASP A 71 28.13 23.30 -41.02
CA ASP A 71 28.21 23.09 -42.48
C ASP A 71 27.67 21.72 -42.96
N ASP A 72 26.81 21.07 -42.18
CA ASP A 72 26.12 19.84 -42.59
C ASP A 72 25.02 20.17 -43.61
N THR A 73 25.09 19.50 -44.75
CA THR A 73 24.13 19.68 -45.85
C THR A 73 22.97 18.69 -45.79
N GLU A 74 23.06 17.65 -44.95
CA GLU A 74 22.06 16.60 -44.86
C GLU A 74 20.89 16.95 -43.92
N ALA A 75 19.71 16.45 -44.29
CA ALA A 75 18.52 16.65 -43.48
C ALA A 75 18.53 15.69 -42.28
N ARG A 76 18.40 16.21 -41.07
CA ARG A 76 18.26 15.40 -39.84
C ARG A 76 17.04 14.48 -39.89
N TYR A 77 15.90 15.00 -40.38
CA TYR A 77 14.69 14.20 -40.58
C TYR A 77 14.16 14.33 -42.00
N GLN A 78 13.72 13.20 -42.57
CA GLN A 78 12.97 13.16 -43.82
C GLN A 78 11.55 12.65 -43.54
N ILE A 79 10.53 13.47 -43.83
CA ILE A 79 9.12 13.13 -43.66
C ILE A 79 8.51 12.91 -45.04
N PHE A 80 7.85 11.78 -45.23
CA PHE A 80 7.16 11.41 -46.47
C PHE A 80 5.67 11.33 -46.21
N LEU A 81 4.86 12.02 -47.03
CA LEU A 81 3.41 12.11 -46.90
C LEU A 81 2.76 11.70 -48.23
N SER A 82 1.82 10.76 -48.18
CA SER A 82 0.99 10.39 -49.35
C SER A 82 -0.46 10.71 -49.06
N LYS A 83 -1.04 11.63 -49.84
CA LYS A 83 -2.48 11.90 -49.84
C LYS A 83 -3.28 10.67 -50.28
N ALA A 84 -2.88 10.04 -51.38
CA ALA A 84 -3.59 8.90 -51.96
C ALA A 84 -3.70 7.71 -50.98
N GLU A 85 -2.64 7.42 -50.23
CA GLU A 85 -2.66 6.34 -49.23
C GLU A 85 -3.11 6.78 -47.84
N ASN A 86 -3.33 8.08 -47.62
CA ASN A 86 -3.56 8.70 -46.30
C ASN A 86 -2.55 8.22 -45.23
N LYS A 87 -1.25 8.31 -45.56
CA LYS A 87 -0.15 7.79 -44.72
C LYS A 87 1.01 8.78 -44.63
N PHE A 88 1.78 8.66 -43.55
CA PHE A 88 3.06 9.34 -43.39
C PHE A 88 4.14 8.41 -42.82
N MET A 89 5.40 8.71 -43.12
CA MET A 89 6.56 8.02 -42.56
C MET A 89 7.67 9.04 -42.29
N THR A 90 8.37 8.89 -41.16
CA THR A 90 9.50 9.75 -40.82
C THR A 90 10.77 8.90 -40.78
N TYR A 91 11.85 9.38 -41.37
CA TYR A 91 13.16 8.76 -41.33
C TYR A 91 14.12 9.70 -40.59
N ASP A 92 14.84 9.15 -39.60
CA ASP A 92 15.93 9.81 -38.90
C ASP A 92 17.23 9.44 -39.60
N THR A 93 17.86 10.43 -40.24
CA THR A 93 19.05 10.21 -41.07
C THR A 93 20.27 9.88 -40.20
N TYR A 94 20.37 10.45 -38.99
CA TYR A 94 21.50 10.26 -38.09
C TYR A 94 21.48 8.88 -37.41
N GLU A 95 20.29 8.42 -37.00
CA GLU A 95 20.13 7.08 -36.44
C GLU A 95 19.91 6.00 -37.51
N GLU A 96 19.77 6.39 -38.77
CA GLU A 96 19.37 5.55 -39.91
C GLU A 96 18.09 4.73 -39.67
N LYS A 97 17.15 5.28 -38.89
CA LYS A 97 15.95 4.56 -38.42
C LYS A 97 14.65 5.20 -38.87
N TRP A 98 13.69 4.34 -39.24
CA TRP A 98 12.32 4.75 -39.47
C TRP A 98 11.59 5.01 -38.14
N LYS A 99 11.02 6.20 -38.00
CA LYS A 99 10.24 6.63 -36.84
C LYS A 99 8.75 6.77 -37.19
N THR A 100 7.90 6.50 -36.20
CA THR A 100 6.45 6.81 -36.24
C THR A 100 6.15 8.21 -35.70
N ALA A 101 7.19 8.96 -35.35
CA ALA A 101 7.08 10.30 -34.78
C ALA A 101 6.46 11.29 -35.79
N ARG A 102 5.51 12.09 -35.29
CA ARG A 102 4.90 13.21 -36.01
C ARG A 102 5.86 14.39 -36.03
N ILE A 103 5.70 15.29 -37.01
CA ILE A 103 6.55 16.49 -37.19
C ILE A 103 6.67 17.31 -35.90
N TYR A 104 5.59 17.40 -35.13
CA TYR A 104 5.58 18.17 -33.89
C TYR A 104 6.31 17.47 -32.73
N ASN A 105 6.52 16.15 -32.77
CA ASN A 105 7.23 15.40 -31.72
C ASN A 105 8.70 15.15 -32.04
N LEU A 106 9.21 15.68 -33.16
CA LEU A 106 10.63 15.59 -33.49
C LEU A 106 11.43 16.56 -32.62
N THR A 107 12.66 16.19 -32.28
CA THR A 107 13.51 16.88 -31.30
C THR A 107 14.93 17.03 -31.82
N ASN A 108 15.64 18.04 -31.30
CA ASN A 108 17.09 18.17 -31.44
C ASN A 108 17.76 17.70 -30.12
N PRO A 109 18.91 17.00 -30.14
CA PRO A 109 19.70 16.64 -28.95
C PRO A 109 19.95 17.76 -27.91
N GLU A 110 19.95 19.04 -28.30
CA GLU A 110 20.08 20.19 -27.39
C GLU A 110 18.76 20.71 -26.77
N TYR A 111 17.75 19.84 -26.66
CA TYR A 111 16.56 20.00 -25.79
C TYR A 111 15.33 20.77 -26.30
N SER A 112 15.21 21.10 -27.60
CA SER A 112 13.96 21.72 -28.12
C SER A 112 13.18 20.82 -29.10
N TYR A 113 11.87 20.72 -28.87
CA TYR A 113 10.92 20.10 -29.80
C TYR A 113 10.62 21.05 -30.96
N VAL A 114 10.48 20.53 -32.18
CA VAL A 114 10.16 21.34 -33.37
C VAL A 114 8.98 22.29 -33.10
N TYR A 115 7.90 21.86 -32.45
CA TYR A 115 6.74 22.72 -32.23
C TYR A 115 6.99 23.95 -31.36
N ARG A 116 7.99 23.95 -30.47
CA ARG A 116 8.20 25.02 -29.47
C ARG A 116 9.06 26.20 -29.93
N VAL A 117 9.68 26.11 -31.11
CA VAL A 117 10.70 27.06 -31.58
C VAL A 117 10.38 27.59 -32.98
N GLY A 118 10.96 28.71 -33.41
CA GLY A 118 10.69 29.25 -34.75
C GLY A 118 11.19 28.34 -35.87
N LYS A 119 10.50 28.37 -37.02
CA LYS A 119 10.81 27.58 -38.22
C LYS A 119 10.96 28.48 -39.42
N TRP A 120 12.00 28.24 -40.20
CA TRP A 120 12.19 28.87 -41.50
C TRP A 120 11.78 27.91 -42.61
N TYR A 121 11.12 28.42 -43.63
CA TYR A 121 10.67 27.65 -44.79
C TYR A 121 11.33 28.19 -46.05
N ASP A 122 11.91 27.29 -46.84
CA ASP A 122 12.32 27.64 -48.20
C ASP A 122 11.11 28.11 -49.02
N ARG A 123 11.27 29.12 -49.88
CA ARG A 123 10.16 29.69 -50.67
C ARG A 123 9.46 28.63 -51.53
N GLY A 124 10.21 27.65 -52.04
CA GLY A 124 9.66 26.52 -52.77
C GLY A 124 8.93 25.54 -51.84
N ALA A 125 9.42 25.33 -50.63
CA ALA A 125 8.80 24.46 -49.64
C ALA A 125 7.44 24.96 -49.17
N ASP A 126 7.29 26.28 -48.93
CA ASP A 126 6.03 26.88 -48.51
C ASP A 126 4.91 26.59 -49.52
N ARG A 127 5.13 27.01 -50.77
CA ARG A 127 4.20 26.77 -51.87
C ARG A 127 3.94 25.29 -52.11
N THR A 128 4.97 24.46 -52.06
CA THR A 128 4.85 23.01 -52.34
C THR A 128 4.01 22.30 -51.28
N VAL A 129 4.27 22.55 -49.99
CA VAL A 129 3.54 21.90 -48.89
C VAL A 129 2.09 22.36 -48.85
N ILE A 130 1.85 23.67 -48.96
CA ILE A 130 0.49 24.23 -48.91
C ILE A 130 -0.34 23.74 -50.10
N ASN A 131 0.19 23.77 -51.32
CA ASN A 131 -0.54 23.29 -52.50
C ASN A 131 -0.76 21.77 -52.48
N TYR A 132 0.25 20.99 -52.07
CA TYR A 132 0.09 19.54 -52.02
C TYR A 132 -0.95 19.14 -50.96
N LEU A 133 -0.91 19.73 -49.75
CA LEU A 133 -1.81 19.33 -48.67
C LEU A 133 -3.19 19.97 -48.74
N ASP A 134 -3.31 21.19 -49.27
CA ASP A 134 -4.56 21.92 -49.54
C ASP A 134 -5.59 21.78 -48.41
N ASN A 135 -5.17 22.10 -47.19
CA ASN A 135 -5.98 21.90 -45.97
C ASN A 135 -6.23 23.21 -45.21
N ALA A 136 -6.21 24.33 -45.92
CA ALA A 136 -6.46 25.69 -45.43
C ALA A 136 -5.54 26.16 -44.29
N LYS A 137 -4.41 25.50 -44.04
CA LYS A 137 -3.38 25.97 -43.10
C LYS A 137 -2.45 26.96 -43.76
N LYS A 138 -1.99 27.94 -42.98
CA LYS A 138 -1.19 29.06 -43.49
C LYS A 138 0.32 28.79 -43.50
N THR A 139 0.78 27.83 -42.70
CA THR A 139 2.19 27.47 -42.62
C THR A 139 2.42 25.99 -42.96
N PRO A 140 3.56 25.63 -43.56
CA PRO A 140 3.89 24.25 -43.89
C PRO A 140 3.86 23.31 -42.67
N PHE A 141 4.39 23.78 -41.53
CA PHE A 141 4.37 23.00 -40.29
C PHE A 141 2.95 22.67 -39.82
N GLU A 142 2.04 23.66 -39.82
CA GLU A 142 0.65 23.45 -39.43
C GLU A 142 -0.09 22.54 -40.42
N ALA A 143 0.16 22.70 -41.72
CA ALA A 143 -0.44 21.87 -42.76
C ALA A 143 -0.06 20.40 -42.57
N VAL A 144 1.24 20.11 -42.37
CA VAL A 144 1.74 18.75 -42.14
C VAL A 144 1.22 18.19 -40.82
N LYS A 145 1.27 18.98 -39.75
CA LYS A 145 0.74 18.58 -38.44
C LYS A 145 -0.73 18.21 -38.55
N TYR A 146 -1.54 19.02 -39.23
CA TYR A 146 -2.98 18.77 -39.42
C TYR A 146 -3.24 17.44 -40.15
N PHE A 147 -2.50 17.18 -41.24
CA PHE A 147 -2.60 15.93 -41.98
C PHE A 147 -2.22 14.71 -41.10
N GLN A 148 -1.08 14.77 -40.40
CA GLN A 148 -0.62 13.68 -39.53
C GLN A 148 -1.54 13.43 -38.34
N ASP A 149 -2.13 14.49 -37.77
CA ASP A 149 -3.11 14.38 -36.69
C ASP A 149 -4.42 13.75 -37.18
N GLY A 150 -4.87 14.07 -38.40
CA GLY A 150 -6.04 13.45 -39.04
C GLY A 150 -5.92 11.93 -39.16
N ILE A 151 -4.80 11.44 -39.71
CA ILE A 151 -4.50 10.00 -39.82
C ILE A 151 -4.49 9.32 -38.46
N SER A 152 -3.86 9.94 -37.47
CA SER A 152 -3.78 9.41 -36.10
C SER A 152 -5.17 9.32 -35.46
N GLY A 153 -6.01 10.33 -35.68
CA GLY A 153 -7.40 10.35 -35.20
C GLY A 153 -8.25 9.22 -35.78
N GLU A 154 -8.13 8.94 -37.08
CA GLU A 154 -8.85 7.82 -37.72
C GLU A 154 -8.38 6.45 -37.21
N ASN A 155 -7.06 6.25 -37.10
CA ASN A 155 -6.50 5.02 -36.57
C ASN A 155 -6.94 4.79 -35.12
N LEU A 156 -6.90 5.85 -34.30
CA LEU A 156 -7.38 5.79 -32.92
C LEU A 156 -8.87 5.44 -32.86
N ARG A 157 -9.72 6.06 -33.70
CA ARG A 157 -11.15 5.72 -33.79
C ARG A 157 -11.37 4.26 -34.18
N ARG A 158 -10.61 3.72 -35.14
CA ARG A 158 -10.68 2.29 -35.54
C ARG A 158 -10.27 1.37 -34.39
N GLN A 159 -9.20 1.70 -33.66
CA GLN A 159 -8.78 0.92 -32.49
C GLN A 159 -9.82 1.00 -31.36
N HIS A 160 -10.32 2.20 -31.06
CA HIS A 160 -11.40 2.42 -30.11
C HIS A 160 -12.63 1.59 -30.47
N LYS A 161 -13.04 1.61 -31.75
CA LYS A 161 -14.15 0.81 -32.24
C LYS A 161 -13.94 -0.69 -32.01
N LYS A 162 -12.77 -1.23 -32.35
CA LYS A 162 -12.45 -2.64 -32.08
C LYS A 162 -12.53 -3.01 -30.61
N ILE A 163 -12.12 -2.11 -29.71
CA ILE A 163 -12.21 -2.32 -28.26
C ILE A 163 -13.67 -2.26 -27.80
N THR A 164 -14.41 -1.24 -28.24
CA THR A 164 -15.82 -1.06 -27.86
C THR A 164 -16.70 -2.18 -28.38
N ASP A 165 -16.50 -2.63 -29.62
CA ASP A 165 -17.27 -3.73 -30.22
C ASP A 165 -17.09 -5.03 -29.42
N LYS A 166 -15.87 -5.32 -28.93
CA LYS A 166 -15.61 -6.47 -28.04
C LYS A 166 -16.31 -6.33 -26.70
N ILE A 167 -16.27 -5.13 -26.10
CA ILE A 167 -16.95 -4.87 -24.82
C ILE A 167 -18.46 -5.03 -25.01
N ASP A 168 -19.03 -4.46 -26.06
CA ASP A 168 -20.47 -4.50 -26.35
C ASP A 168 -20.95 -5.93 -26.55
N ALA A 169 -20.19 -6.75 -27.30
CA ALA A 169 -20.48 -8.18 -27.43
C ALA A 169 -20.50 -8.91 -26.07
N ALA A 170 -19.57 -8.60 -25.16
CA ALA A 170 -19.58 -9.17 -23.80
C ALA A 170 -20.78 -8.68 -22.97
N MET A 171 -21.19 -7.42 -23.12
CA MET A 171 -22.35 -6.85 -22.42
C MET A 171 -23.67 -7.49 -22.90
N GLU A 172 -23.79 -7.88 -24.16
CA GLU A 172 -24.97 -8.57 -24.74
C GLU A 172 -25.21 -9.99 -24.19
N LEU A 173 -24.20 -10.58 -23.54
CA LEU A 173 -24.32 -11.89 -22.89
C LEU A 173 -25.05 -11.81 -21.54
N ILE A 174 -25.14 -10.61 -20.96
CA ILE A 174 -25.59 -10.40 -19.59
C ILE A 174 -27.12 -10.23 -19.57
N PRO A 175 -27.86 -11.03 -18.79
CA PRO A 175 -29.32 -10.90 -18.71
C PRO A 175 -29.76 -9.65 -17.93
N GLU A 176 -31.02 -9.28 -18.12
CA GLU A 176 -31.68 -8.26 -17.30
C GLU A 176 -31.72 -8.64 -15.82
N LEU A 177 -31.92 -7.65 -14.97
CA LEU A 177 -32.05 -7.86 -13.52
C LEU A 177 -33.40 -8.53 -13.20
N PRO A 178 -33.45 -9.39 -12.16
CA PRO A 178 -34.72 -9.92 -11.67
C PRO A 178 -35.70 -8.78 -11.31
N LYS A 179 -36.99 -8.97 -11.62
CA LYS A 179 -38.03 -7.95 -11.39
C LYS A 179 -38.11 -7.48 -9.94
N ASP A 180 -37.80 -8.36 -8.99
CA ASP A 180 -37.82 -8.09 -7.56
C ASP A 180 -36.49 -7.56 -7.00
N PHE A 181 -35.44 -7.42 -7.82
CA PHE A 181 -34.11 -6.98 -7.38
C PHE A 181 -34.14 -5.60 -6.75
N SER A 182 -34.85 -4.65 -7.36
CA SER A 182 -35.03 -3.28 -6.81
C SER A 182 -35.72 -3.30 -5.45
N ALA A 183 -36.82 -4.05 -5.32
CA ALA A 183 -37.52 -4.20 -4.05
C ALA A 183 -36.65 -4.91 -3.00
N TRP A 184 -35.91 -5.95 -3.37
CA TRP A 184 -34.98 -6.63 -2.48
C TRP A 184 -33.85 -5.70 -2.00
N MET A 185 -33.35 -4.83 -2.87
CA MET A 185 -32.28 -3.88 -2.56
C MET A 185 -32.71 -2.91 -1.46
N ASP A 186 -33.90 -2.31 -1.57
CA ASP A 186 -34.45 -1.46 -0.49
C ASP A 186 -34.74 -2.26 0.79
N ASN A 187 -35.25 -3.49 0.62
CA ASN A 187 -35.67 -4.35 1.74
C ASN A 187 -34.52 -5.06 2.48
N THR A 188 -33.34 -5.18 1.87
CA THR A 188 -32.25 -6.01 2.43
C THR A 188 -30.92 -5.25 2.38
N ALA A 189 -30.47 -4.83 1.19
CA ALA A 189 -29.19 -4.14 1.03
C ALA A 189 -29.16 -2.75 1.68
N MET A 190 -30.32 -2.10 1.79
CA MET A 190 -30.53 -0.80 2.45
C MET A 190 -31.27 -0.91 3.79
N MET A 191 -31.21 -2.08 4.46
CA MET A 191 -31.89 -2.27 5.74
C MET A 191 -31.42 -1.29 6.84
N HIS A 192 -30.17 -0.82 6.80
CA HIS A 192 -29.65 0.20 7.72
C HIS A 192 -30.23 1.60 7.47
N SER A 193 -30.74 1.86 6.27
CA SER A 193 -31.30 3.12 5.80
C SER A 193 -32.82 3.14 6.01
N ARG A 194 -33.23 3.07 7.28
CA ARG A 194 -34.64 3.11 7.70
C ARG A 194 -34.80 3.96 8.93
N TYR A 195 -35.73 4.88 8.88
CA TYR A 195 -35.87 5.91 9.89
C TYR A 195 -37.30 6.06 10.36
N ILE A 196 -37.43 6.54 11.59
CA ILE A 196 -38.66 7.22 12.02
C ILE A 196 -38.32 8.67 12.32
N TYR A 197 -38.92 9.57 11.53
CA TYR A 197 -38.81 11.00 11.74
C TYR A 197 -39.89 11.48 12.70
N TYR A 198 -39.53 12.35 13.63
CA TYR A 198 -40.47 12.88 14.62
C TYR A 198 -40.15 14.32 15.02
N ASN A 199 -41.18 15.06 15.41
CA ASN A 199 -41.04 16.40 15.96
C ASN A 199 -40.61 16.33 17.43
N TYR A 200 -39.52 17.00 17.79
CA TYR A 200 -38.99 16.99 19.14
C TYR A 200 -39.91 17.75 20.11
N SER A 201 -40.44 17.07 21.12
CA SER A 201 -41.21 17.65 22.23
C SER A 201 -41.06 16.79 23.50
N ARG A 202 -41.54 17.28 24.66
CA ARG A 202 -41.46 16.52 25.93
C ARG A 202 -42.26 15.20 25.90
N ASN A 203 -43.30 15.10 25.05
CA ASN A 203 -44.20 13.94 24.97
C ASN A 203 -44.50 13.55 23.52
N VAL A 204 -43.50 13.03 22.81
CA VAL A 204 -43.67 12.57 21.43
C VAL A 204 -44.38 11.22 21.39
N LYS A 205 -45.56 11.17 20.76
CA LYS A 205 -46.39 9.95 20.64
C LYS A 205 -46.47 9.38 19.23
N VAL A 206 -46.09 10.16 18.22
CA VAL A 206 -46.19 9.78 16.80
C VAL A 206 -44.92 10.14 16.02
N GLY A 207 -44.63 9.37 14.99
CA GLY A 207 -43.57 9.66 14.03
C GLY A 207 -43.83 9.01 12.68
N TYR A 208 -43.17 9.51 11.63
CA TYR A 208 -43.29 9.00 10.27
C TYR A 208 -42.24 7.93 9.99
N CYS A 209 -42.65 6.72 9.62
CA CYS A 209 -41.73 5.65 9.26
C CYS A 209 -41.41 5.69 7.77
N THR A 210 -40.13 5.87 7.43
CA THR A 210 -39.66 5.96 6.03
C THR A 210 -39.66 4.65 5.27
N HIS A 211 -39.94 3.53 5.95
CA HIS A 211 -40.00 2.21 5.32
C HIS A 211 -41.42 1.78 4.94
N CYS A 212 -42.40 1.95 5.84
CA CYS A 212 -43.79 1.63 5.51
C CYS A 212 -44.61 2.84 5.04
N GLY A 213 -44.04 4.04 5.09
CA GLY A 213 -44.67 5.28 4.64
C GLY A 213 -45.83 5.77 5.52
N LYS A 214 -45.96 5.27 6.76
CA LYS A 214 -47.08 5.56 7.65
C LYS A 214 -46.64 6.38 8.85
N MET A 215 -47.57 7.20 9.36
CA MET A 215 -47.49 7.73 10.73
C MET A 215 -47.75 6.59 11.71
N VAL A 216 -46.84 6.40 12.66
CA VAL A 216 -46.85 5.29 13.60
C VAL A 216 -46.70 5.77 15.03
N SER A 217 -47.28 5.04 15.98
CA SER A 217 -47.11 5.33 17.40
C SER A 217 -45.70 4.99 17.86
N ILE A 218 -45.10 5.89 18.64
CA ILE A 218 -43.74 5.77 19.19
C ILE A 218 -43.73 6.13 20.68
N LYS A 219 -42.81 5.53 21.43
CA LYS A 219 -42.66 5.75 22.88
C LYS A 219 -41.21 6.12 23.20
N ASN A 220 -41.02 7.23 23.91
CA ASN A 220 -39.71 7.74 24.37
C ASN A 220 -38.61 7.74 23.27
N PRO A 221 -38.87 8.31 22.07
CA PRO A 221 -37.88 8.30 21.00
C PRO A 221 -36.67 9.16 21.37
N LYS A 222 -35.48 8.61 21.16
CA LYS A 222 -34.20 9.33 21.34
C LYS A 222 -33.51 9.47 19.98
N HIS A 223 -33.08 10.68 19.64
CA HIS A 223 -32.39 10.96 18.39
C HIS A 223 -31.16 10.03 18.22
N ASN A 224 -31.01 9.43 17.04
CA ASN A 224 -30.00 8.43 16.66
C ASN A 224 -30.04 7.11 17.45
N LYS A 225 -31.05 6.85 18.28
CA LYS A 225 -31.24 5.52 18.87
C LYS A 225 -31.97 4.60 17.91
N GLN A 226 -31.60 3.32 17.95
CA GLN A 226 -32.29 2.26 17.24
C GLN A 226 -33.65 1.97 17.89
N GLY A 227 -34.59 1.54 17.08
CA GLY A 227 -35.93 1.15 17.51
C GLY A 227 -36.56 0.17 16.54
N VAL A 228 -37.83 -0.13 16.79
CA VAL A 228 -38.66 -1.00 15.94
C VAL A 228 -39.93 -0.25 15.60
N CYS A 229 -40.29 -0.21 14.32
CA CYS A 229 -41.54 0.39 13.87
C CYS A 229 -42.73 -0.39 14.42
N SER A 230 -43.71 0.29 15.03
CA SER A 230 -44.89 -0.36 15.60
C SER A 230 -45.82 -0.97 14.55
N SER A 231 -45.80 -0.44 13.31
CA SER A 231 -46.60 -0.96 12.18
C SER A 231 -45.89 -2.09 11.43
N CYS A 232 -44.77 -1.81 10.75
CA CYS A 232 -44.11 -2.79 9.88
C CYS A 232 -43.05 -3.65 10.56
N LYS A 233 -42.81 -3.46 11.86
CA LYS A 233 -41.84 -4.20 12.68
C LYS A 233 -40.38 -4.15 12.19
N SER A 234 -40.08 -3.29 11.22
CA SER A 234 -38.70 -3.08 10.78
C SER A 234 -37.86 -2.42 11.85
N LYS A 235 -36.59 -2.82 11.91
CA LYS A 235 -35.55 -2.09 12.63
C LYS A 235 -35.37 -0.73 11.97
N ILE A 236 -35.32 0.32 12.79
CA ILE A 236 -35.23 1.72 12.36
C ILE A 236 -34.27 2.48 13.27
N THR A 237 -33.87 3.67 12.82
CA THR A 237 -33.21 4.68 13.66
C THR A 237 -34.11 5.90 13.82
N PHE A 238 -34.26 6.41 15.04
CA PHE A 238 -35.07 7.60 15.30
C PHE A 238 -34.34 8.89 14.89
N LYS A 239 -35.03 9.78 14.17
CA LYS A 239 -34.51 11.08 13.70
C LYS A 239 -35.42 12.22 14.14
N ALA A 240 -34.97 13.03 15.09
CA ALA A 240 -35.65 14.25 15.47
C ALA A 240 -35.49 15.33 14.38
N ILE A 241 -36.58 15.81 13.77
CA ILE A 241 -36.56 16.67 12.57
C ILE A 241 -35.64 17.89 12.73
N LYS A 242 -35.86 18.71 13.77
CA LYS A 242 -35.05 19.92 14.01
C LYS A 242 -33.58 19.68 14.41
N LYS A 243 -33.19 18.43 14.68
CA LYS A 243 -31.80 18.06 15.03
C LYS A 243 -31.11 17.26 13.91
N THR A 244 -31.82 16.99 12.83
CA THR A 244 -31.34 16.12 11.75
C THR A 244 -30.94 16.98 10.57
N ALA A 245 -29.64 17.02 10.27
CA ALA A 245 -29.18 17.45 8.95
C ALA A 245 -29.66 16.45 7.89
N VAL A 246 -29.61 16.83 6.60
CA VAL A 246 -29.96 15.94 5.49
C VAL A 246 -29.24 14.61 5.65
N VAL A 247 -30.01 13.51 5.67
CA VAL A 247 -29.46 12.15 5.75
C VAL A 247 -29.23 11.64 4.33
N ARG A 248 -28.01 11.19 4.06
CA ARG A 248 -27.62 10.53 2.81
C ARG A 248 -26.90 9.23 3.17
N ASP A 249 -27.45 8.11 2.75
CA ASP A 249 -26.89 6.79 3.03
C ASP A 249 -26.34 6.14 1.77
N LYS A 250 -25.30 5.34 1.96
CA LYS A 250 -24.69 4.51 0.92
C LYS A 250 -24.83 3.01 1.24
N GLY A 251 -25.28 2.27 0.24
CA GLY A 251 -25.39 0.82 0.19
C GLY A 251 -24.51 0.22 -0.89
N TYR A 252 -24.21 -1.06 -0.74
CA TYR A 252 -23.54 -1.85 -1.77
C TYR A 252 -24.26 -3.18 -1.93
N ALA A 253 -24.66 -3.50 -3.15
CA ALA A 253 -25.38 -4.71 -3.49
C ALA A 253 -24.67 -5.46 -4.62
N SER A 254 -24.89 -6.77 -4.69
CA SER A 254 -24.45 -7.57 -5.82
C SER A 254 -25.46 -8.64 -6.19
N ILE A 255 -25.36 -9.10 -7.43
CA ILE A 255 -26.10 -10.25 -7.94
C ILE A 255 -25.17 -11.11 -8.80
N PHE A 256 -25.25 -12.42 -8.59
CA PHE A 256 -24.63 -13.41 -9.46
C PHE A 256 -25.68 -13.86 -10.48
N GLN A 257 -25.36 -13.87 -11.77
CA GLN A 257 -26.27 -14.29 -12.84
C GLN A 257 -25.59 -15.27 -13.78
N LYS A 258 -26.36 -16.23 -14.29
CA LYS A 258 -25.93 -17.07 -15.42
C LYS A 258 -26.05 -16.26 -16.71
N THR A 259 -25.01 -16.24 -17.53
CA THR A 259 -25.01 -15.61 -18.86
C THR A 259 -25.21 -16.66 -19.94
N LYS A 260 -25.28 -16.25 -21.21
CA LYS A 260 -25.36 -17.19 -22.35
C LYS A 260 -24.14 -18.13 -22.40
N GLU A 261 -22.97 -17.65 -21.98
CA GLU A 261 -21.68 -18.36 -22.15
C GLU A 261 -20.99 -18.73 -20.83
N GLY A 262 -21.50 -18.29 -19.68
CA GLY A 262 -20.89 -18.53 -18.38
C GLY A 262 -21.67 -17.84 -17.26
N TYR A 263 -21.01 -16.97 -16.51
CA TYR A 263 -21.61 -16.26 -15.38
C TYR A 263 -21.10 -14.82 -15.25
N CYS A 264 -21.86 -13.99 -14.56
CA CYS A 264 -21.52 -12.60 -14.28
C CYS A 264 -21.86 -12.26 -12.82
N LEU A 265 -20.90 -11.67 -12.10
CA LEU A 265 -21.13 -11.03 -10.82
C LEU A 265 -21.16 -9.52 -11.01
N ARG A 266 -22.32 -8.92 -10.76
CA ARG A 266 -22.59 -7.50 -10.95
C ARG A 266 -22.60 -6.78 -9.60
N TYR A 267 -21.98 -5.60 -9.54
CA TYR A 267 -21.85 -4.79 -8.34
C TYR A 267 -22.58 -3.45 -8.50
N PHE A 268 -23.27 -3.04 -7.44
CA PHE A 268 -24.09 -1.85 -7.41
C PHE A 268 -23.76 -0.98 -6.21
N GLU A 269 -23.66 0.31 -6.44
CA GLU A 269 -23.74 1.33 -5.41
C GLU A 269 -25.15 1.89 -5.32
N VAL A 270 -25.64 2.02 -4.10
CA VAL A 270 -26.99 2.51 -3.82
C VAL A 270 -26.89 3.74 -2.97
N TYR A 271 -27.41 4.86 -3.46
CA TYR A 271 -27.45 6.13 -2.75
C TYR A 271 -28.89 6.44 -2.40
N LYS A 272 -29.17 6.70 -1.12
CA LYS A 272 -30.50 7.09 -0.67
C LYS A 272 -30.43 8.43 0.03
N SER A 273 -31.18 9.41 -0.48
CA SER A 273 -31.24 10.77 0.05
C SER A 273 -32.60 11.02 0.70
N TYR A 274 -32.56 11.64 1.87
CA TYR A 274 -33.74 12.04 2.63
C TYR A 274 -33.84 13.57 2.69
N ASP A 275 -33.57 14.25 1.57
CA ASP A 275 -33.84 15.69 1.43
C ASP A 275 -35.33 15.97 1.71
N ASP A 276 -36.23 15.15 1.13
CA ASP A 276 -37.58 14.93 1.62
C ASP A 276 -37.66 13.55 2.30
N TYR A 277 -37.74 13.53 3.62
CA TYR A 277 -37.79 12.26 4.37
C TYR A 277 -39.10 11.49 4.17
N MET A 278 -40.18 12.13 3.71
CA MET A 278 -41.43 11.47 3.36
C MET A 278 -41.38 10.83 1.97
N LYS A 279 -40.50 11.33 1.10
CA LYS A 279 -40.29 10.83 -0.27
C LYS A 279 -38.79 10.68 -0.57
N PRO A 280 -38.11 9.70 0.07
CA PRO A 280 -36.68 9.54 -0.14
C PRO A 280 -36.34 9.17 -1.58
N GLU A 281 -35.33 9.82 -2.15
CA GLU A 281 -34.82 9.53 -3.49
C GLU A 281 -33.79 8.39 -3.40
N THR A 282 -33.87 7.41 -4.30
CA THR A 282 -32.88 6.33 -4.40
C THR A 282 -32.25 6.33 -5.79
N ARG A 283 -30.92 6.41 -5.85
CA ARG A 283 -30.12 6.28 -7.07
C ARG A 283 -29.29 5.02 -7.01
N VAL A 284 -29.28 4.26 -8.10
CA VAL A 284 -28.55 2.99 -8.20
C VAL A 284 -27.59 3.10 -9.37
N TYR A 285 -26.32 2.79 -9.12
CA TYR A 285 -25.27 2.77 -10.13
C TYR A 285 -24.67 1.39 -10.18
N GLU A 286 -24.72 0.74 -11.34
CA GLU A 286 -23.95 -0.46 -11.59
C GLU A 286 -22.50 -0.07 -11.90
N THR A 287 -21.55 -0.53 -11.09
CA THR A 287 -20.17 -0.04 -11.16
C THR A 287 -19.19 -1.05 -11.72
N VAL A 288 -19.41 -2.35 -11.48
CA VAL A 288 -18.50 -3.43 -11.89
C VAL A 288 -19.27 -4.65 -12.38
N ARG A 289 -18.74 -5.31 -13.41
CA ARG A 289 -19.15 -6.63 -13.92
C ARG A 289 -17.94 -7.54 -13.98
N ALA A 290 -17.87 -8.56 -13.12
CA ALA A 290 -16.86 -9.61 -13.19
C ALA A 290 -17.43 -10.81 -13.97
N MET A 291 -16.83 -11.12 -15.13
CA MET A 291 -17.26 -12.23 -15.99
C MET A 291 -16.49 -13.50 -15.65
N TYR A 292 -17.20 -14.62 -15.74
CA TYR A 292 -16.64 -15.93 -15.50
C TYR A 292 -17.06 -16.89 -16.62
N ASP A 293 -16.14 -17.77 -17.01
CA ASP A 293 -16.45 -18.87 -17.92
C ASP A 293 -17.36 -19.94 -17.26
N LYS A 294 -17.69 -21.00 -17.99
CA LYS A 294 -18.51 -22.12 -17.47
C LYS A 294 -17.86 -22.87 -16.30
N ASN A 295 -16.53 -22.79 -16.17
CA ASN A 295 -15.74 -23.41 -15.11
C ASN A 295 -15.49 -22.46 -13.93
N PHE A 296 -16.05 -21.25 -13.98
CA PHE A 296 -15.84 -20.17 -13.02
C PHE A 296 -14.40 -19.67 -12.93
N ASN A 297 -13.64 -19.77 -14.02
CA ASN A 297 -12.41 -19.01 -14.16
C ASN A 297 -12.76 -17.56 -14.49
N ASN A 298 -12.05 -16.61 -13.89
CA ASN A 298 -12.21 -15.20 -14.22
C ASN A 298 -11.76 -15.00 -15.68
N ASP A 299 -12.65 -14.43 -16.50
CA ASP A 299 -12.38 -14.16 -17.91
C ASP A 299 -11.93 -12.69 -18.07
N GLU A 300 -12.87 -11.75 -17.93
CA GLU A 300 -12.61 -10.32 -18.02
C GLU A 300 -13.49 -9.58 -17.00
N THR A 301 -12.97 -8.49 -16.43
CA THR A 301 -13.77 -7.61 -15.56
C THR A 301 -13.91 -6.23 -16.17
N TYR A 302 -15.11 -5.66 -16.03
CA TYR A 302 -15.46 -4.37 -16.60
C TYR A 302 -15.90 -3.38 -15.53
N ASP A 303 -15.54 -2.11 -15.69
CA ASP A 303 -16.00 -1.00 -14.87
C ASP A 303 -16.68 0.09 -15.70
N TYR A 304 -17.67 0.77 -15.13
CA TYR A 304 -18.42 1.82 -15.81
C TYR A 304 -17.73 3.19 -15.61
N LYS A 305 -17.01 3.65 -16.63
CA LYS A 305 -16.17 4.88 -16.54
C LYS A 305 -16.00 5.57 -17.89
N GLU A 306 -15.33 6.72 -17.87
CA GLU A 306 -14.94 7.42 -19.09
C GLU A 306 -13.96 6.56 -19.92
N PHE A 307 -14.31 6.31 -21.18
CA PHE A 307 -13.50 5.52 -22.10
C PHE A 307 -12.37 6.35 -22.69
N LYS A 308 -11.11 6.01 -22.39
CA LYS A 308 -9.88 6.57 -22.99
C LYS A 308 -9.88 8.10 -23.19
N ASN A 309 -10.41 8.84 -22.20
CA ASN A 309 -10.54 10.30 -22.20
C ASN A 309 -11.33 10.86 -23.41
N THR A 310 -12.30 10.11 -23.94
CA THR A 310 -13.12 10.56 -25.06
C THR A 310 -14.34 11.37 -24.63
N GLY A 311 -14.54 11.63 -23.32
CA GLY A 311 -15.76 12.22 -22.77
C GLY A 311 -16.99 11.31 -22.77
N VAL A 312 -16.84 10.04 -23.20
CA VAL A 312 -17.95 9.08 -23.26
C VAL A 312 -17.84 8.10 -22.09
N VAL A 313 -18.86 8.08 -21.22
CA VAL A 313 -18.95 7.16 -20.09
C VAL A 313 -19.67 5.88 -20.53
N ARG A 314 -19.00 4.72 -20.38
CA ARG A 314 -19.51 3.41 -20.79
C ARG A 314 -18.80 2.28 -20.04
N TRP A 315 -19.22 1.04 -20.27
CA TRP A 315 -18.45 -0.14 -19.86
C TRP A 315 -17.08 -0.13 -20.52
N CYS A 316 -16.04 -0.33 -19.71
CA CYS A 316 -14.64 -0.39 -20.11
C CYS A 316 -14.02 -1.64 -19.50
N VAL A 317 -13.00 -2.21 -20.16
CA VAL A 317 -12.17 -3.24 -19.54
C VAL A 317 -11.46 -2.62 -18.33
N TRP A 318 -11.39 -3.38 -17.24
CA TRP A 318 -10.69 -2.96 -16.04
C TRP A 318 -9.17 -3.08 -16.23
N GLU A 319 -8.54 -2.02 -16.73
CA GLU A 319 -7.10 -1.99 -17.08
C GLU A 319 -6.15 -1.99 -15.85
N ASN A 320 -6.64 -1.74 -14.63
CA ASN A 320 -5.84 -1.72 -13.40
C ASN A 320 -6.13 -2.95 -12.54
N GLY A 321 -5.47 -4.07 -12.84
CA GLY A 321 -5.58 -5.35 -12.12
C GLY A 321 -5.13 -5.35 -10.65
N TYR A 322 -5.05 -4.19 -9.99
CA TYR A 322 -4.87 -4.11 -8.55
C TYR A 322 -6.24 -4.05 -7.88
N TYR A 323 -6.58 -5.12 -7.16
CA TYR A 323 -7.51 -5.09 -6.04
C TYR A 323 -6.94 -4.10 -4.99
N ASN A 324 -7.05 -2.80 -5.22
CA ASN A 324 -6.60 -1.80 -4.26
C ASN A 324 -7.57 -1.81 -3.08
N TYR A 325 -7.23 -2.62 -2.08
CA TYR A 325 -7.86 -2.63 -0.75
C TYR A 325 -7.61 -1.33 0.02
N TYR A 326 -6.70 -0.47 -0.45
CA TYR A 326 -6.38 0.82 0.15
C TYR A 326 -6.46 1.91 -0.92
N GLY A 327 -7.55 2.67 -0.88
CA GLY A 327 -7.72 3.87 -1.68
C GLY A 327 -6.76 4.96 -1.22
N TRP A 328 -5.60 5.02 -1.84
CA TRP A 328 -4.79 6.23 -1.92
C TRP A 328 -4.60 6.51 -3.41
N GLN A 329 -5.11 7.66 -3.86
CA GLN A 329 -5.30 8.09 -5.27
C GLN A 329 -6.67 7.69 -5.86
N GLY A 330 -7.63 8.62 -5.73
CA GLY A 330 -9.06 8.48 -6.05
C GLY A 330 -9.44 8.28 -7.52
N LYS A 331 -8.95 7.21 -8.16
CA LYS A 331 -9.38 6.75 -9.49
C LYS A 331 -9.49 5.22 -9.63
N SER A 332 -9.50 4.47 -8.53
CA SER A 332 -9.67 3.00 -8.57
C SER A 332 -11.08 2.61 -8.15
N VAL A 333 -11.77 1.84 -8.99
CA VAL A 333 -13.01 1.17 -8.64
C VAL A 333 -12.66 0.03 -7.69
N CYS A 334 -13.16 0.09 -6.44
CA CYS A 334 -12.95 -0.97 -5.47
C CYS A 334 -14.12 -1.98 -5.55
N ILE A 335 -13.81 -3.27 -5.67
CA ILE A 335 -14.79 -4.31 -5.37
C ILE A 335 -15.13 -4.18 -3.88
N HIS A 336 -16.33 -3.70 -3.57
CA HIS A 336 -16.78 -3.51 -2.20
C HIS A 336 -17.34 -4.80 -1.60
N ARG A 337 -17.36 -4.88 -0.25
CA ARG A 337 -18.26 -5.83 0.43
C ARG A 337 -19.69 -5.46 0.06
N THR A 338 -20.47 -6.43 -0.40
CA THR A 338 -21.84 -6.23 -0.82
C THR A 338 -22.80 -7.11 -0.04
N THR A 339 -24.05 -6.66 0.07
CA THR A 339 -25.17 -7.57 0.33
C THR A 339 -25.46 -8.32 -0.96
N LEU A 340 -25.43 -9.67 -0.94
CA LEU A 340 -25.60 -10.51 -2.13
C LEU A 340 -27.07 -10.93 -2.30
N TYR A 341 -27.62 -10.76 -3.51
CA TYR A 341 -28.95 -11.25 -3.86
C TYR A 341 -28.95 -12.79 -3.86
N ASP A 342 -29.72 -13.38 -2.93
CA ASP A 342 -29.62 -14.80 -2.59
C ASP A 342 -30.62 -15.70 -3.34
N LYS A 343 -31.68 -15.13 -3.92
CA LYS A 343 -32.86 -15.89 -4.38
C LYS A 343 -32.59 -16.77 -5.61
N ASN A 344 -31.64 -16.39 -6.47
CA ASN A 344 -31.32 -17.12 -7.69
C ASN A 344 -30.10 -18.07 -7.55
N LEU A 345 -29.37 -18.00 -6.44
CA LEU A 345 -28.07 -18.66 -6.30
C LEU A 345 -28.15 -20.19 -6.34
N GLN A 346 -29.17 -20.79 -5.71
CA GLN A 346 -29.35 -22.25 -5.73
C GLN A 346 -29.55 -22.78 -7.16
N THR A 347 -30.32 -22.06 -7.98
CA THR A 347 -30.56 -22.42 -9.38
C THR A 347 -29.30 -22.25 -10.22
N ILE A 348 -28.56 -21.16 -10.01
CA ILE A 348 -27.34 -20.83 -10.77
C ILE A 348 -26.21 -21.82 -10.51
N PHE A 349 -26.04 -22.24 -9.25
CA PHE A 349 -24.95 -23.13 -8.86
C PHE A 349 -25.30 -24.62 -8.98
N LYS A 350 -26.54 -24.99 -9.33
CA LYS A 350 -26.92 -26.38 -9.56
C LYS A 350 -26.07 -26.99 -10.70
N GLY A 351 -25.47 -28.15 -10.44
CA GLY A 351 -24.57 -28.84 -11.35
C GLY A 351 -23.15 -28.27 -11.43
N THR A 352 -22.81 -27.31 -10.57
CA THR A 352 -21.48 -26.67 -10.55
C THR A 352 -20.69 -27.07 -9.31
N LYS A 353 -19.38 -26.78 -9.31
CA LYS A 353 -18.51 -26.94 -8.12
C LYS A 353 -18.99 -26.13 -6.89
N TYR A 354 -19.90 -25.18 -7.06
CA TYR A 354 -20.45 -24.34 -5.99
C TYR A 354 -21.84 -24.76 -5.49
N GLN A 355 -22.39 -25.87 -5.99
CA GLN A 355 -23.74 -26.33 -5.64
C GLN A 355 -23.98 -26.44 -4.13
N TYR A 356 -22.95 -26.86 -3.38
CA TYR A 356 -23.02 -27.07 -1.94
C TYR A 356 -22.36 -25.95 -1.12
N SER A 357 -21.94 -24.87 -1.80
CA SER A 357 -21.26 -23.74 -1.15
C SER A 357 -22.08 -23.11 -0.03
N CYS A 358 -23.42 -23.21 -0.05
CA CYS A 358 -24.32 -22.58 0.92
C CYS A 358 -24.21 -21.05 0.98
N ILE A 359 -23.67 -20.41 -0.05
CA ILE A 359 -23.55 -18.94 -0.12
C ILE A 359 -24.91 -18.23 -0.02
N ASP A 360 -26.00 -18.84 -0.49
CA ASP A 360 -27.37 -18.35 -0.34
C ASP A 360 -27.81 -18.29 1.12
N LYS A 361 -27.55 -19.36 1.88
CA LYS A 361 -27.85 -19.45 3.31
C LYS A 361 -26.99 -18.47 4.11
N PHE A 362 -25.73 -18.31 3.70
CA PHE A 362 -24.82 -17.34 4.31
C PHE A 362 -25.32 -15.91 4.10
N ALA A 363 -25.58 -15.51 2.85
CA ALA A 363 -26.10 -14.18 2.50
C ALA A 363 -27.41 -13.86 3.25
N ARG A 364 -28.34 -14.81 3.32
CA ARG A 364 -29.60 -14.68 4.06
C ARG A 364 -29.38 -14.58 5.58
N GLY A 365 -28.45 -15.38 6.11
CA GLY A 365 -28.08 -15.40 7.53
C GLY A 365 -27.47 -14.10 8.04
N LEU A 366 -26.77 -13.38 7.16
CA LEU A 366 -26.18 -12.06 7.44
C LEU A 366 -27.20 -10.92 7.55
N LYS A 367 -28.47 -11.14 7.14
CA LYS A 367 -29.57 -10.17 7.31
C LYS A 367 -29.26 -8.76 6.80
N GLY A 368 -28.67 -8.66 5.60
CA GLY A 368 -28.31 -7.39 4.99
C GLY A 368 -26.87 -6.94 5.24
N ASP A 369 -26.11 -7.62 6.12
CA ASP A 369 -24.68 -7.37 6.26
C ASP A 369 -23.91 -7.81 5.01
N ARG A 370 -22.73 -7.22 4.82
CA ARG A 370 -21.97 -7.24 3.57
C ARG A 370 -20.81 -8.22 3.65
N PHE A 371 -20.48 -8.87 2.55
CA PHE A 371 -19.26 -9.69 2.42
C PHE A 371 -18.75 -9.63 0.98
N TYR A 372 -17.60 -10.25 0.70
CA TYR A 372 -17.06 -10.34 -0.65
C TYR A 372 -17.54 -11.64 -1.32
N PRO A 373 -18.49 -11.61 -2.28
CA PRO A 373 -19.05 -12.83 -2.84
C PRO A 373 -18.05 -13.64 -3.67
N GLY A 374 -17.20 -12.98 -4.46
CA GLY A 374 -16.13 -13.65 -5.20
C GLY A 374 -15.17 -14.39 -4.25
N GLU A 375 -14.73 -13.71 -3.19
CA GLU A 375 -13.84 -14.29 -2.19
C GLU A 375 -14.47 -15.42 -1.40
N TYR A 376 -15.77 -15.36 -1.12
CA TYR A 376 -16.50 -16.49 -0.56
C TYR A 376 -16.34 -17.74 -1.42
N LEU A 377 -16.54 -17.61 -2.74
CA LEU A 377 -16.46 -18.73 -3.67
C LEU A 377 -15.01 -19.25 -3.77
N THR A 378 -14.03 -18.36 -3.85
CA THR A 378 -12.60 -18.73 -3.83
C THR A 378 -12.25 -19.52 -2.56
N GLN A 379 -12.61 -18.98 -1.40
CA GLN A 379 -12.32 -19.61 -0.11
C GLN A 379 -13.07 -20.94 0.06
N TYR A 380 -14.29 -21.08 -0.45
CA TYR A 380 -15.03 -22.34 -0.39
C TYR A 380 -14.31 -23.49 -1.11
N ILE A 381 -13.71 -23.24 -2.27
CA ILE A 381 -12.95 -24.27 -3.01
C ILE A 381 -11.75 -24.76 -2.19
N GLU A 382 -11.01 -23.83 -1.58
CA GLU A 382 -9.86 -24.17 -0.74
C GLU A 382 -10.26 -24.79 0.61
N ARG A 383 -11.45 -24.44 1.11
CA ARG A 383 -11.92 -24.73 2.47
C ARG A 383 -13.37 -25.24 2.45
N PRO A 384 -13.64 -26.48 1.97
CA PRO A 384 -15.00 -27.01 1.86
C PRO A 384 -15.77 -27.08 3.19
N TYR A 385 -15.07 -27.11 4.33
CA TYR A 385 -15.69 -27.07 5.66
C TYR A 385 -16.50 -25.80 5.94
N ILE A 386 -16.33 -24.73 5.13
CA ILE A 386 -17.21 -23.54 5.16
C ILE A 386 -18.67 -23.94 5.02
N GLU A 387 -18.98 -24.98 4.22
CA GLU A 387 -20.34 -25.51 4.10
C GLU A 387 -20.92 -25.90 5.47
N TYR A 388 -20.17 -26.66 6.26
CA TYR A 388 -20.60 -27.08 7.60
C TYR A 388 -20.77 -25.88 8.53
N LEU A 389 -19.84 -24.91 8.49
CA LEU A 389 -19.93 -23.70 9.33
C LEU A 389 -21.19 -22.89 9.03
N VAL A 390 -21.54 -22.73 7.75
CA VAL A 390 -22.77 -22.04 7.34
C VAL A 390 -24.00 -22.83 7.76
N LYS A 391 -24.01 -24.16 7.60
CA LYS A 391 -25.12 -25.02 8.05
C LYS A 391 -25.33 -24.94 9.57
N LEU A 392 -24.26 -24.78 10.35
CA LEU A 392 -24.28 -24.57 11.80
C LEU A 392 -24.56 -23.11 12.22
N LYS A 393 -24.76 -22.20 11.26
CA LYS A 393 -25.02 -20.77 11.49
C LYS A 393 -23.88 -20.01 12.17
N LEU A 394 -22.65 -20.49 12.05
CA LEU A 394 -21.43 -19.84 12.54
C LEU A 394 -20.99 -18.72 11.57
N PHE A 395 -21.88 -17.77 11.30
CA PHE A 395 -21.69 -16.77 10.25
C PHE A 395 -20.56 -15.79 10.55
N ARG A 396 -20.35 -15.41 11.83
CA ARG A 396 -19.26 -14.51 12.22
C ARG A 396 -17.89 -15.15 11.98
N LEU A 397 -17.75 -16.43 12.32
CA LEU A 397 -16.56 -17.21 12.01
C LEU A 397 -16.30 -17.27 10.50
N VAL A 398 -17.34 -17.53 9.68
CA VAL A 398 -17.20 -17.55 8.22
C VAL A 398 -16.79 -16.17 7.68
N GLN A 399 -17.32 -15.06 8.21
CA GLN A 399 -16.89 -13.71 7.83
C GLN A 399 -15.40 -13.46 8.15
N ASP A 400 -14.92 -13.91 9.31
CA ASP A 400 -13.50 -13.78 9.67
C ASP A 400 -12.60 -14.64 8.76
N ILE A 401 -13.05 -15.85 8.40
CA ILE A 401 -12.33 -16.75 7.47
C ILE A 401 -12.20 -16.10 6.09
N ILE A 402 -13.28 -15.52 5.56
CA ILE A 402 -13.26 -14.86 4.24
C ILE A 402 -12.34 -13.63 4.23
N ARG A 403 -12.22 -12.93 5.36
CA ARG A 403 -11.36 -11.74 5.49
C ARG A 403 -9.88 -12.08 5.62
N ASN A 404 -9.54 -13.22 6.23
CA ASN A 404 -8.16 -13.57 6.59
C ASN A 404 -7.60 -14.70 5.69
N TYR A 405 -6.94 -14.32 4.59
CA TYR A 405 -6.30 -15.26 3.67
C TYR A 405 -5.15 -16.05 4.30
N SER A 406 -4.37 -15.41 5.17
CA SER A 406 -3.09 -15.92 5.65
C SER A 406 -3.17 -16.86 6.85
N ASP A 407 -4.28 -16.88 7.60
CA ASP A 407 -4.23 -17.39 8.97
C ASP A 407 -5.49 -18.14 9.39
N THR A 408 -5.63 -19.36 8.89
CA THR A 408 -6.47 -20.34 9.57
C THR A 408 -5.82 -21.71 9.59
N LYS A 409 -5.04 -21.98 10.64
CA LYS A 409 -4.54 -23.31 11.02
C LYS A 409 -5.71 -24.20 11.48
N PHE A 410 -6.68 -24.46 10.61
CA PHE A 410 -7.67 -25.50 10.82
C PHE A 410 -7.09 -26.85 10.41
N ASN A 411 -7.52 -27.91 11.09
CA ASN A 411 -7.17 -29.26 10.69
C ASN A 411 -7.93 -29.62 9.39
N ARG A 412 -7.27 -29.45 8.24
CA ARG A 412 -7.83 -29.75 6.91
C ARG A 412 -8.16 -31.23 6.70
N ASN A 413 -7.57 -32.11 7.50
CA ASN A 413 -7.80 -33.56 7.43
C ASN A 413 -8.97 -34.02 8.33
N GLY A 414 -9.56 -33.11 9.12
CA GLY A 414 -10.69 -33.43 9.98
C GLY A 414 -11.91 -33.86 9.17
N LYS A 415 -12.49 -35.03 9.50
CA LYS A 415 -13.69 -35.54 8.84
C LYS A 415 -14.96 -34.99 9.49
N ARG A 416 -14.85 -34.48 10.71
CA ARG A 416 -15.96 -33.92 11.50
C ARG A 416 -15.66 -32.50 11.95
N ILE A 417 -16.69 -31.68 12.12
CA ILE A 417 -16.50 -30.25 12.40
C ILE A 417 -15.69 -29.96 13.67
N HIS A 418 -15.85 -30.75 14.73
CA HIS A 418 -15.08 -30.57 15.97
C HIS A 418 -13.60 -30.92 15.80
N GLU A 419 -13.27 -31.86 14.90
CA GLU A 419 -11.88 -32.18 14.53
C GLU A 419 -11.28 -31.05 13.69
N VAL A 420 -12.03 -30.52 12.71
CA VAL A 420 -11.60 -29.37 11.88
C VAL A 420 -11.31 -28.13 12.73
N LEU A 421 -12.19 -27.87 13.70
CA LEU A 421 -12.09 -26.72 14.61
C LEU A 421 -11.17 -26.97 15.81
N GLU A 422 -10.62 -28.18 15.98
CA GLU A 422 -9.76 -28.56 17.12
C GLU A 422 -10.39 -28.28 18.49
N VAL A 423 -11.68 -28.64 18.64
CA VAL A 423 -12.46 -28.47 19.88
C VAL A 423 -13.26 -29.73 20.21
N THR A 424 -13.82 -29.80 21.41
CA THR A 424 -14.72 -30.90 21.79
C THR A 424 -16.10 -30.76 21.14
N LYS A 425 -16.87 -31.86 21.10
CA LYS A 425 -18.26 -31.84 20.60
C LYS A 425 -19.17 -30.92 21.43
N GLU A 426 -18.91 -30.79 22.73
CA GLU A 426 -19.65 -29.89 23.62
C GLU A 426 -19.34 -28.44 23.28
N GLN A 427 -18.06 -28.10 23.08
CA GLN A 427 -17.62 -26.76 22.70
C GLN A 427 -18.20 -26.31 21.35
N VAL A 428 -18.47 -27.22 20.41
CA VAL A 428 -19.20 -26.85 19.18
C VAL A 428 -20.58 -26.27 19.48
N LYS A 429 -21.30 -26.79 20.49
CA LYS A 429 -22.60 -26.24 20.89
C LYS A 429 -22.46 -24.84 21.46
N ASP A 430 -21.40 -24.60 22.24
CA ASP A 430 -21.09 -23.28 22.78
C ASP A 430 -20.77 -22.27 21.67
N LEU A 431 -19.94 -22.66 20.68
CA LEU A 431 -19.62 -21.85 19.50
C LEU A 431 -20.89 -21.45 18.73
N ILE A 432 -21.83 -22.40 18.56
CA ILE A 432 -23.11 -22.15 17.89
C ILE A 432 -23.96 -21.17 18.70
N ARG A 433 -24.09 -21.39 20.02
CA ARG A 433 -24.88 -20.54 20.92
C ARG A 433 -24.41 -19.09 20.89
N MET A 434 -23.09 -18.87 20.86
CA MET A 434 -22.51 -17.53 20.83
C MET A 434 -22.31 -16.96 19.41
N ASN A 435 -22.55 -17.75 18.35
CA ASN A 435 -22.15 -17.44 16.97
C ASN A 435 -20.72 -16.88 16.95
N ALA A 436 -19.78 -17.74 17.32
CA ALA A 436 -18.41 -17.36 17.64
C ALA A 436 -17.67 -16.70 16.47
N THR A 437 -16.76 -15.79 16.79
CA THR A 437 -15.72 -15.25 15.90
C THR A 437 -14.53 -16.19 15.83
N LEU A 438 -13.61 -15.93 14.89
CA LEU A 438 -12.34 -16.63 14.84
C LEU A 438 -11.51 -16.42 16.11
N GLU A 439 -11.58 -15.23 16.71
CA GLU A 439 -10.84 -14.93 17.94
C GLU A 439 -11.38 -15.70 19.15
N GLU A 440 -12.71 -15.78 19.29
CA GLU A 440 -13.36 -16.57 20.35
C GLU A 440 -13.04 -18.07 20.21
N LEU A 441 -13.01 -18.60 18.99
CA LEU A 441 -12.57 -19.97 18.75
C LEU A 441 -11.10 -20.17 19.16
N ARG A 442 -10.20 -19.27 18.77
CA ARG A 442 -8.77 -19.36 19.13
C ARG A 442 -8.55 -19.32 20.63
N THR A 443 -9.30 -18.48 21.35
CA THR A 443 -9.27 -18.46 22.82
C THR A 443 -9.65 -19.82 23.41
N ILE A 444 -10.66 -20.50 22.85
CA ILE A 444 -11.03 -21.86 23.28
C ILE A 444 -9.90 -22.86 22.96
N GLN A 445 -9.33 -22.81 21.75
CA GLN A 445 -8.24 -23.69 21.33
C GLN A 445 -6.98 -23.53 22.21
N GLU A 446 -6.62 -22.29 22.55
CA GLU A 446 -5.49 -22.00 23.43
C GLU A 446 -5.76 -22.46 24.87
N ALA A 447 -6.97 -22.26 25.37
CA ALA A 447 -7.37 -22.79 26.68
C ALA A 447 -7.31 -24.33 26.72
N ASN A 448 -7.77 -25.00 25.65
CA ASN A 448 -7.64 -26.46 25.52
C ASN A 448 -6.18 -26.92 25.56
N LYS A 449 -5.27 -26.21 24.86
CA LYS A 449 -3.82 -26.51 24.88
C LYS A 449 -3.21 -26.31 26.27
N ALA A 450 -3.70 -25.33 27.03
CA ALA A 450 -3.28 -25.10 28.40
C ALA A 450 -3.97 -26.03 29.43
N GLY A 451 -4.91 -26.89 29.02
CA GLY A 451 -5.69 -27.73 29.94
C GLY A 451 -6.73 -26.97 30.76
N VAL A 452 -7.14 -25.77 30.32
CA VAL A 452 -8.06 -24.87 31.02
C VAL A 452 -9.46 -24.94 30.40
N LYS A 453 -10.49 -25.18 31.23
CA LYS A 453 -11.89 -25.11 30.80
C LYS A 453 -12.46 -23.71 31.02
N LEU A 454 -12.89 -23.06 29.93
CA LEU A 454 -13.53 -21.73 29.96
C LEU A 454 -15.05 -21.82 29.72
N THR A 455 -15.81 -20.97 30.40
CA THR A 455 -17.23 -20.73 30.06
C THR A 455 -17.34 -19.72 28.91
N THR A 456 -18.50 -19.68 28.23
CA THR A 456 -18.72 -18.73 27.12
C THR A 456 -18.57 -17.26 27.54
N ASP A 457 -18.94 -16.91 28.78
CA ASP A 457 -18.79 -15.54 29.29
C ASP A 457 -17.32 -15.20 29.56
N GLN A 458 -16.53 -16.17 29.99
CA GLN A 458 -15.09 -16.00 30.18
C GLN A 458 -14.38 -15.84 28.84
N VAL A 459 -14.73 -16.66 27.83
CA VAL A 459 -14.20 -16.53 26.46
C VAL A 459 -14.50 -15.13 25.92
N LYS A 460 -15.75 -14.68 26.04
CA LYS A 460 -16.17 -13.35 25.57
C LYS A 460 -15.44 -12.23 26.31
N TRP A 461 -15.29 -12.33 27.62
CA TRP A 461 -14.55 -11.32 28.39
C TRP A 461 -13.07 -11.27 27.98
N ILE A 462 -12.43 -12.43 27.78
CA ILE A 462 -11.03 -12.53 27.36
C ILE A 462 -10.84 -11.85 25.99
N THR A 463 -11.71 -12.13 25.02
CA THR A 463 -11.59 -11.57 23.67
C THR A 463 -11.89 -10.07 23.63
N GLU A 464 -12.93 -9.60 24.31
CA GLU A 464 -13.29 -8.18 24.38
C GLU A 464 -12.21 -7.32 25.03
N ASN A 465 -11.48 -7.87 26.00
CA ASN A 465 -10.41 -7.17 26.72
C ASN A 465 -9.00 -7.48 26.19
N ARG A 466 -8.88 -8.31 25.14
CA ARG A 466 -7.58 -8.79 24.60
C ARG A 466 -6.71 -9.46 25.68
N ALA A 467 -7.32 -10.14 26.64
CA ALA A 467 -6.68 -10.73 27.81
C ALA A 467 -6.15 -12.16 27.58
N LYS A 468 -5.93 -12.53 26.32
CA LYS A 468 -5.60 -13.89 25.90
C LYS A 468 -4.29 -14.41 26.53
N VAL A 469 -3.32 -13.51 26.73
CA VAL A 469 -2.04 -13.82 27.38
C VAL A 469 -2.19 -14.45 28.77
N LEU A 470 -3.30 -14.17 29.46
CA LEU A 470 -3.56 -14.68 30.81
C LEU A 470 -3.95 -16.15 30.86
N ILE A 471 -4.28 -16.78 29.73
CA ILE A 471 -4.66 -18.20 29.70
C ILE A 471 -3.55 -19.07 30.29
N LYS A 472 -2.28 -18.72 30.07
CA LYS A 472 -1.11 -19.45 30.61
C LYS A 472 -1.07 -19.46 32.14
N TYR A 473 -1.70 -18.48 32.81
CA TYR A 473 -1.76 -18.41 34.26
C TYR A 473 -3.03 -19.05 34.85
N MET A 474 -4.00 -19.41 34.01
CA MET A 474 -5.26 -20.04 34.45
C MET A 474 -5.10 -21.51 34.85
N THR A 475 -3.90 -22.08 34.71
CA THR A 475 -3.52 -23.37 35.28
C THR A 475 -3.18 -23.27 36.77
N THR A 476 -2.70 -22.09 37.20
CA THR A 476 -2.34 -21.83 38.61
C THR A 476 -3.56 -21.42 39.43
N PHE A 477 -4.41 -20.57 38.87
CA PHE A 477 -5.65 -20.11 39.50
C PHE A 477 -6.84 -20.20 38.56
N THR A 478 -8.04 -20.38 39.13
CA THR A 478 -9.25 -20.49 38.32
C THR A 478 -9.49 -19.23 37.48
N PRO A 479 -9.98 -19.37 36.22
CA PRO A 479 -10.31 -18.22 35.38
C PRO A 479 -11.25 -17.22 36.06
N HIS A 480 -12.18 -17.70 36.90
CA HIS A 480 -13.09 -16.85 37.65
C HIS A 480 -12.36 -15.89 38.60
N LYS A 481 -11.38 -16.39 39.35
CA LYS A 481 -10.64 -15.59 40.34
C LYS A 481 -9.80 -14.50 39.66
N ILE A 482 -9.12 -14.87 38.57
CA ILE A 482 -8.31 -13.95 37.75
C ILE A 482 -9.18 -12.84 37.15
N ILE A 483 -10.29 -13.21 36.50
CA ILE A 483 -11.21 -12.23 35.90
C ILE A 483 -11.82 -11.32 36.96
N LYS A 484 -12.19 -11.87 38.13
CA LYS A 484 -12.75 -11.08 39.23
C LYS A 484 -11.74 -10.06 39.76
N TYR A 485 -10.48 -10.44 39.92
CA TYR A 485 -9.41 -9.55 40.37
C TYR A 485 -9.17 -8.39 39.41
N ILE A 486 -9.13 -8.67 38.10
CA ILE A 486 -8.92 -7.62 37.08
C ILE A 486 -10.11 -6.67 37.06
N LYS A 487 -11.34 -7.19 37.20
CA LYS A 487 -12.55 -6.37 37.26
C LYS A 487 -12.65 -5.50 38.51
N SER A 488 -11.95 -5.85 39.60
CA SER A 488 -11.97 -5.06 40.83
C SER A 488 -10.92 -3.94 40.86
N GLN A 489 -10.08 -3.82 39.83
CA GLN A 489 -9.11 -2.73 39.74
C GLN A 489 -9.78 -1.45 39.20
N ASP A 490 -9.49 -0.31 39.81
CA ASP A 490 -10.07 1.02 39.48
C ASP A 490 -9.43 1.71 38.25
N GLU A 491 -8.95 0.93 37.28
CA GLU A 491 -8.30 1.45 36.07
C GLU A 491 -8.89 0.85 34.78
N LYS A 492 -8.48 1.37 33.62
CA LYS A 492 -8.85 0.79 32.32
C LYS A 492 -8.28 -0.62 32.20
N ALA A 493 -9.14 -1.59 31.89
CA ALA A 493 -8.80 -3.00 31.75
C ALA A 493 -7.54 -3.26 30.90
N SER A 494 -7.34 -2.53 29.80
CA SER A 494 -6.17 -2.71 28.93
C SER A 494 -4.84 -2.38 29.60
N LYS A 495 -4.81 -1.37 30.48
CA LYS A 495 -3.59 -0.94 31.19
C LYS A 495 -3.25 -1.93 32.30
N ILE A 496 -4.27 -2.31 33.08
CA ILE A 496 -4.19 -3.34 34.12
C ILE A 496 -3.66 -4.65 33.55
N LEU A 497 -4.13 -5.07 32.38
CA LEU A 497 -3.71 -6.33 31.77
C LEU A 497 -2.22 -6.38 31.43
N SER A 498 -1.66 -5.28 30.91
CA SER A 498 -0.24 -5.20 30.61
C SER A 498 0.59 -5.21 31.89
N GLU A 499 0.26 -4.34 32.85
CA GLU A 499 0.97 -4.26 34.13
C GLU A 499 0.89 -5.58 34.91
N TYR A 500 -0.24 -6.28 34.82
CA TYR A 500 -0.44 -7.56 35.50
C TYR A 500 0.30 -8.72 34.82
N ASP A 501 0.31 -8.80 33.49
CA ASP A 501 1.10 -9.82 32.79
C ASP A 501 2.60 -9.63 33.03
N ASP A 502 3.10 -8.38 32.98
CA ASP A 502 4.49 -8.06 33.28
C ASP A 502 4.85 -8.41 34.74
N TYR A 503 3.98 -8.03 35.68
CA TYR A 503 4.16 -8.37 37.09
C TYR A 503 4.27 -9.89 37.32
N LEU A 504 3.34 -10.67 36.76
CA LEU A 504 3.34 -12.12 36.91
C LEU A 504 4.57 -12.76 36.24
N ASP A 505 4.92 -12.32 35.02
CA ASP A 505 6.07 -12.82 34.28
C ASP A 505 7.39 -12.55 35.03
N TYR A 506 7.60 -11.33 35.52
CA TYR A 506 8.78 -10.98 36.31
C TYR A 506 8.83 -11.73 37.64
N SER A 507 7.70 -11.85 38.34
CA SER A 507 7.65 -12.55 39.61
C SER A 507 7.99 -14.04 39.46
N ILE A 508 7.53 -14.68 38.38
CA ILE A 508 7.88 -16.07 38.05
C ILE A 508 9.38 -16.18 37.71
N LYS A 509 9.93 -15.25 36.93
CA LYS A 509 11.36 -15.22 36.57
C LYS A 509 12.28 -15.02 37.78
N LEU A 510 11.83 -14.25 38.76
CA LEU A 510 12.52 -14.07 40.05
C LEU A 510 12.32 -15.26 41.01
N GLY A 511 11.58 -16.30 40.61
CA GLY A 511 11.36 -17.49 41.44
C GLY A 511 10.39 -17.27 42.61
N THR A 512 9.54 -16.24 42.54
CA THR A 512 8.55 -15.97 43.59
C THR A 512 7.52 -17.11 43.67
N ILE A 513 7.22 -17.58 44.88
CA ILE A 513 6.18 -18.57 45.11
C ILE A 513 4.81 -17.92 44.89
N MET A 514 4.09 -18.37 43.85
CA MET A 514 2.79 -17.84 43.42
C MET A 514 1.62 -18.28 44.33
N ASN A 515 1.61 -17.81 45.58
CA ASN A 515 0.46 -17.96 46.48
C ASN A 515 -0.63 -16.92 46.19
N ASP A 516 -1.76 -17.00 46.89
CA ASP A 516 -2.90 -16.08 46.73
C ASP A 516 -2.52 -14.59 46.84
N PHE A 517 -1.65 -14.23 47.77
CA PHE A 517 -1.27 -12.83 48.00
C PHE A 517 -0.31 -12.32 46.93
N ALA A 518 0.65 -13.15 46.51
CA ALA A 518 1.58 -12.83 45.44
C ALA A 518 0.86 -12.77 44.09
N PHE A 519 -0.13 -13.63 43.85
CA PHE A 519 -0.82 -13.66 42.57
C PHE A 519 -1.89 -12.54 42.45
N PHE A 520 -2.50 -12.12 43.56
CA PHE A 520 -3.54 -11.10 43.59
C PHE A 520 -3.15 -9.91 44.49
N PRO A 521 -2.14 -9.10 44.10
CA PRO A 521 -1.68 -7.99 44.93
C PRO A 521 -2.78 -6.93 45.10
N LYS A 522 -2.97 -6.41 46.33
CA LYS A 522 -3.96 -5.36 46.60
C LYS A 522 -3.65 -4.07 45.84
N HIS A 523 -2.37 -3.71 45.76
CA HIS A 523 -1.87 -2.53 45.04
C HIS A 523 -1.02 -3.00 43.86
N LEU A 524 -1.67 -3.32 42.75
CA LEU A 524 -1.02 -3.91 41.58
C LEU A 524 0.17 -3.09 41.08
N LYS A 525 -0.01 -1.78 40.96
CA LYS A 525 1.03 -0.88 40.44
C LYS A 525 2.29 -0.87 41.31
N GLU A 526 2.12 -0.77 42.62
CA GLU A 526 3.25 -0.80 43.56
C GLU A 526 3.97 -2.15 43.52
N ALA A 527 3.22 -3.24 43.43
CA ALA A 527 3.78 -4.59 43.30
C ALA A 527 4.54 -4.77 41.97
N HIS A 528 3.96 -4.29 40.87
CA HIS A 528 4.61 -4.26 39.56
C HIS A 528 5.91 -3.47 39.61
N ASP A 529 5.89 -2.23 40.10
CA ASP A 529 7.07 -1.34 40.11
C ASP A 529 8.19 -1.93 40.97
N LYS A 530 7.85 -2.56 42.10
CA LYS A 530 8.82 -3.25 42.95
C LYS A 530 9.46 -4.44 42.24
N VAL A 531 8.65 -5.36 41.71
CA VAL A 531 9.15 -6.57 41.03
C VAL A 531 9.91 -6.21 39.75
N ALA A 532 9.48 -5.19 39.02
CA ALA A 532 10.21 -4.67 37.87
C ALA A 532 11.60 -4.14 38.27
N ALA A 533 11.71 -3.39 39.37
CA ALA A 533 12.99 -2.92 39.87
C ALA A 533 13.90 -4.08 40.32
N GLU A 534 13.36 -5.07 41.02
CA GLU A 534 14.10 -6.29 41.42
C GLU A 534 14.58 -7.08 40.20
N TRP A 535 13.73 -7.24 39.18
CA TRP A 535 14.10 -7.91 37.94
C TRP A 535 15.20 -7.16 37.18
N GLN A 536 15.16 -5.82 37.17
CA GLN A 536 16.24 -5.02 36.59
C GLN A 536 17.56 -5.22 37.35
N GLN A 537 17.53 -5.27 38.68
CA GLN A 537 18.72 -5.55 39.49
C GLN A 537 19.27 -6.96 39.21
N GLU A 538 18.40 -7.97 39.07
CA GLU A 538 18.85 -9.33 38.73
C GLU A 538 19.42 -9.40 37.31
N LEU A 539 18.83 -8.70 36.34
CA LEU A 539 19.41 -8.58 35.00
C LEU A 539 20.78 -7.91 35.04
N GLU A 540 20.97 -6.88 35.87
CA GLU A 540 22.27 -6.23 36.07
C GLU A 540 23.26 -7.18 36.74
N ARG A 541 22.84 -7.94 37.76
CA ARG A 541 23.66 -8.96 38.42
C ARG A 541 24.08 -10.06 37.44
N ILE A 542 23.15 -10.63 36.66
CA ILE A 542 23.45 -11.64 35.64
C ILE A 542 24.43 -11.09 34.60
N ARG A 543 24.28 -9.83 34.20
CA ARG A 543 25.22 -9.16 33.29
C ARG A 543 26.60 -9.04 33.95
N ASN A 544 26.68 -8.52 35.17
CA ASN A 544 27.92 -8.39 35.93
C ASN A 544 28.62 -9.74 36.13
N MET A 545 27.89 -10.82 36.45
CA MET A 545 28.46 -12.17 36.56
C MET A 545 29.03 -12.68 35.22
N LYS A 546 28.32 -12.45 34.11
CA LYS A 546 28.84 -12.77 32.76
C LYS A 546 30.08 -11.96 32.43
N ASP A 547 30.14 -10.73 32.91
CA ASP A 547 31.26 -9.83 32.71
C ASP A 547 32.46 -10.21 33.59
N GLU A 548 32.25 -10.65 34.83
CA GLU A 548 33.29 -11.19 35.71
C GLU A 548 33.95 -12.41 35.09
N ALA A 549 33.17 -13.36 34.55
CA ALA A 549 33.71 -14.51 33.82
C ALA A 549 34.50 -14.11 32.56
N ARG A 550 34.22 -12.93 31.98
CA ARG A 550 34.96 -12.38 30.85
C ARG A 550 36.14 -11.50 31.28
N ASN A 551 36.17 -11.01 32.52
CA ASN A 551 37.18 -10.09 33.01
C ASN A 551 38.53 -10.77 33.21
N GLU A 552 38.60 -12.09 33.45
CA GLU A 552 39.88 -12.81 33.44
C GLU A 552 40.58 -12.68 32.08
N LEU A 553 39.86 -12.98 31.00
CA LEU A 553 40.38 -12.82 29.63
C LEU A 553 40.67 -11.35 29.32
N MET A 554 39.81 -10.43 29.76
CA MET A 554 40.01 -9.00 29.59
C MET A 554 41.27 -8.49 30.30
N ASN A 555 41.57 -8.98 31.51
CA ASN A 555 42.78 -8.65 32.25
C ASN A 555 44.03 -9.14 31.53
N THR A 556 44.02 -10.38 31.02
CA THR A 556 45.14 -10.90 30.21
C THR A 556 45.38 -10.06 28.95
N LEU A 557 44.31 -9.65 28.26
CA LEU A 557 44.40 -8.75 27.11
C LEU A 557 44.95 -7.37 27.52
N ALA A 558 44.45 -6.81 28.63
CA ALA A 558 44.88 -5.53 29.15
C ALA A 558 46.38 -5.52 29.50
N GLU A 559 46.91 -6.59 30.09
CA GLU A 559 48.36 -6.72 30.36
C GLU A 559 49.21 -6.64 29.09
N SER A 560 48.78 -7.29 28.00
CA SER A 560 49.45 -7.18 26.68
C SER A 560 49.33 -5.77 26.13
N HIS A 561 48.13 -5.23 26.14
CA HIS A 561 47.84 -3.89 25.61
C HIS A 561 48.53 -2.78 26.39
N VAL A 562 48.78 -2.93 27.69
CA VAL A 562 49.57 -1.97 28.47
C VAL A 562 51.02 -1.95 27.98
N LYS A 563 51.63 -3.10 27.72
CA LYS A 563 53.01 -3.17 27.20
C LYS A 563 53.10 -2.56 25.80
N GLU A 564 52.13 -2.87 24.94
CA GLU A 564 52.09 -2.41 23.55
C GLU A 564 51.72 -0.92 23.44
N TYR A 565 50.60 -0.51 24.02
CA TYR A 565 49.94 0.76 23.71
C TYR A 565 50.04 1.83 24.79
N ALA A 566 50.53 1.53 26.00
CA ALA A 566 50.68 2.59 27.02
C ALA A 566 51.66 3.68 26.54
N MET A 567 51.20 4.93 26.59
CA MET A 567 51.95 6.12 26.20
C MET A 567 51.44 7.31 26.99
N LYS A 568 52.35 8.20 27.38
CA LYS A 568 52.03 9.52 27.95
C LYS A 568 52.87 10.62 27.29
N ASP A 569 52.32 11.82 27.23
CA ASP A 569 53.07 13.04 26.91
C ASP A 569 52.85 14.14 27.96
N LYS A 570 53.08 15.42 27.62
CA LYS A 570 52.90 16.53 28.56
C LYS A 570 51.43 16.80 28.93
N HIS A 571 50.47 16.37 28.12
CA HIS A 571 49.06 16.74 28.26
C HIS A 571 48.11 15.54 28.30
N PHE A 572 48.47 14.42 27.68
CA PHE A 572 47.60 13.25 27.57
C PHE A 572 48.29 11.93 27.92
N THR A 573 47.48 10.95 28.31
CA THR A 573 47.90 9.57 28.56
C THR A 573 46.90 8.58 27.99
N ILE A 574 47.39 7.39 27.61
CA ILE A 574 46.55 6.26 27.21
C ILE A 574 46.33 5.36 28.43
N ARG A 575 45.06 5.16 28.79
CA ARG A 575 44.61 4.19 29.78
C ARG A 575 43.94 3.01 29.08
N ILE A 576 44.35 1.81 29.44
CA ILE A 576 43.79 0.57 28.92
C ILE A 576 42.61 0.16 29.81
N PRO A 577 41.44 -0.18 29.26
CA PRO A 577 40.36 -0.77 30.04
C PRO A 577 40.75 -2.19 30.47
N TRP A 578 40.61 -2.47 31.76
CA TRP A 578 40.90 -3.78 32.35
C TRP A 578 39.65 -4.66 32.45
N THR A 579 38.47 -4.05 32.50
CA THR A 579 37.21 -4.78 32.66
C THR A 579 36.20 -4.44 31.57
N CYS A 580 35.30 -5.39 31.30
CA CYS A 580 34.17 -5.17 30.41
C CYS A 580 33.25 -4.04 30.94
N LYS A 581 33.22 -3.85 32.27
CA LYS A 581 32.46 -2.76 32.90
C LYS A 581 33.01 -1.39 32.55
N GLU A 582 34.34 -1.20 32.59
CA GLU A 582 34.98 0.08 32.24
C GLU A 582 34.62 0.52 30.81
N ILE A 583 34.60 -0.37 29.81
CA ILE A 583 34.22 -0.04 28.42
C ILE A 583 32.77 0.42 28.31
N ARG A 584 31.85 -0.21 29.05
CA ARG A 584 30.43 0.19 29.06
C ARG A 584 30.19 1.48 29.81
N ASP A 585 30.82 1.65 30.96
CA ASP A 585 30.71 2.87 31.76
C ASP A 585 31.27 4.06 30.95
N GLU A 586 32.37 3.84 30.23
CA GLU A 586 32.94 4.82 29.29
C GLU A 586 31.93 5.17 28.19
N GLY A 587 31.35 4.16 27.53
CA GLY A 587 30.36 4.38 26.48
C GLY A 587 29.11 5.10 26.94
N THR A 588 28.65 4.79 28.15
CA THR A 588 27.49 5.43 28.78
C THR A 588 27.78 6.89 29.11
N LYS A 589 28.93 7.18 29.75
CA LYS A 589 29.33 8.55 30.13
C LYS A 589 29.65 9.44 28.92
N LEU A 590 30.21 8.88 27.85
CA LEU A 590 30.50 9.59 26.61
C LEU A 590 29.32 9.57 25.61
N HIS A 591 28.21 8.89 25.93
CA HIS A 591 27.05 8.73 25.05
C HIS A 591 27.41 8.21 23.64
N HIS A 592 28.26 7.19 23.57
CA HIS A 592 28.62 6.53 22.32
C HIS A 592 28.72 5.00 22.47
N CYS A 593 28.58 4.28 21.36
CA CYS A 593 28.36 2.84 21.35
C CYS A 593 29.60 1.96 21.61
N VAL A 594 30.69 2.47 22.20
CA VAL A 594 31.90 1.66 22.45
C VAL A 594 31.63 0.41 23.31
N GLY A 595 30.59 0.43 24.16
CA GLY A 595 30.16 -0.73 24.95
C GLY A 595 29.75 -1.96 24.12
N THR A 596 29.39 -1.80 22.85
CA THR A 596 29.04 -2.92 21.96
C THR A 596 30.27 -3.65 21.40
N TYR A 597 31.47 -3.13 21.63
CA TYR A 597 32.73 -3.65 21.09
C TYR A 597 33.37 -4.70 22.00
N ILE A 598 32.81 -4.96 23.19
CA ILE A 598 33.36 -5.91 24.18
C ILE A 598 33.58 -7.29 23.57
N ASP A 599 32.60 -7.84 22.84
CA ASP A 599 32.76 -9.17 22.22
C ASP A 599 33.87 -9.19 21.15
N LYS A 600 34.05 -8.08 20.41
CA LYS A 600 35.14 -7.95 19.42
C LYS A 600 36.51 -7.88 20.09
N VAL A 601 36.61 -7.15 21.21
CA VAL A 601 37.84 -7.10 22.02
C VAL A 601 38.21 -8.47 22.55
N LEU A 602 37.23 -9.20 23.10
CA LEU A 602 37.46 -10.57 23.63
C LEU A 602 37.87 -11.56 22.53
N ARG A 603 37.41 -11.36 21.28
CA ARG A 603 37.84 -12.14 20.11
C ARG A 603 39.14 -11.65 19.47
N LYS A 604 39.79 -10.63 20.03
CA LYS A 604 41.00 -9.98 19.49
C LYS A 604 40.81 -9.36 18.11
N GLU A 605 39.57 -9.02 17.74
CA GLU A 605 39.24 -8.35 16.47
C GLU A 605 39.53 -6.84 16.52
N CYS A 606 39.49 -6.24 17.72
CA CYS A 606 39.86 -4.84 17.92
C CYS A 606 40.40 -4.58 19.34
N VAL A 607 41.10 -3.47 19.50
CA VAL A 607 41.61 -2.96 20.77
C VAL A 607 40.95 -1.61 21.05
N ILE A 608 40.37 -1.44 22.24
CA ILE A 608 39.80 -0.18 22.70
C ILE A 608 40.74 0.45 23.72
N LEU A 609 41.10 1.71 23.48
CA LEU A 609 42.03 2.51 24.28
C LEU A 609 41.33 3.78 24.76
N PHE A 610 41.57 4.20 26.01
CA PHE A 610 41.03 5.46 26.54
C PHE A 610 42.10 6.54 26.52
N ILE A 611 41.81 7.67 25.88
CA ILE A 611 42.66 8.86 25.97
C ILE A 611 42.16 9.67 27.16
N ARG A 612 43.10 10.10 28.00
CA ARG A 612 42.85 10.89 29.21
C ARG A 612 43.73 12.13 29.24
N LYS A 613 43.27 13.17 29.93
CA LYS A 613 44.11 14.32 30.28
C LYS A 613 45.04 13.92 31.43
N LEU A 614 46.28 14.41 31.41
CA LEU A 614 47.26 14.07 32.44
C LEU A 614 46.81 14.56 33.83
N ASP A 615 46.16 15.71 33.88
CA ASP A 615 45.69 16.35 35.11
C ASP A 615 44.33 15.82 35.59
N ASP A 616 43.69 14.92 34.82
CA ASP A 616 42.37 14.34 35.12
C ASP A 616 42.21 12.96 34.45
N ILE A 617 42.83 11.94 35.05
CA ILE A 617 42.95 10.59 34.47
C ILE A 617 41.67 9.75 34.64
N ASP A 618 40.83 10.08 35.62
CA ASP A 618 39.62 9.32 35.94
C ASP A 618 38.39 9.79 35.18
N THR A 619 38.43 10.97 34.56
CA THR A 619 37.32 11.50 33.77
C THR A 619 37.36 11.02 32.32
N PRO A 620 36.26 10.44 31.81
CA PRO A 620 36.11 10.08 30.39
C PRO A 620 36.37 11.26 29.44
N PHE A 621 37.17 11.04 28.39
CA PHE A 621 37.54 12.10 27.45
C PHE A 621 37.39 11.66 25.98
N TYR A 622 38.24 10.74 25.50
CA TYR A 622 38.08 10.11 24.18
C TYR A 622 38.33 8.59 24.26
N THR A 623 37.68 7.85 23.37
CA THR A 623 37.97 6.44 23.09
C THR A 623 38.61 6.30 21.71
N MET A 624 39.56 5.37 21.58
CA MET A 624 40.29 5.08 20.35
C MET A 624 40.21 3.58 20.06
N GLU A 625 39.78 3.23 18.85
CA GLU A 625 39.74 1.85 18.37
C GLU A 625 40.91 1.58 17.42
N VAL A 626 41.64 0.50 17.69
CA VAL A 626 42.75 0.01 16.87
C VAL A 626 42.42 -1.39 16.36
N GLN A 627 42.59 -1.63 15.06
CA GLN A 627 42.47 -2.95 14.42
C GLN A 627 43.68 -3.15 13.51
N GLU A 628 44.33 -4.31 13.57
CA GLU A 628 45.50 -4.65 12.71
C GLU A 628 46.56 -3.53 12.62
N ASN A 629 46.96 -2.98 13.78
CA ASN A 629 47.90 -1.85 13.88
C ASN A 629 47.47 -0.54 13.16
N LYS A 630 46.17 -0.37 12.91
CA LYS A 630 45.59 0.86 12.34
C LYS A 630 44.54 1.45 13.27
N ILE A 631 44.55 2.77 13.39
CA ILE A 631 43.53 3.50 14.14
C ILE A 631 42.29 3.62 13.25
N ILE A 632 41.19 2.99 13.66
CA ILE A 632 39.94 2.99 12.91
C ILE A 632 39.10 4.22 13.24
N GLN A 633 39.02 4.56 14.53
CA GLN A 633 38.27 5.73 14.98
C GLN A 633 38.77 6.25 16.32
N VAL A 634 38.59 7.56 16.51
CA VAL A 634 38.74 8.25 17.79
C VAL A 634 37.49 9.11 18.02
N LYS A 635 36.79 8.88 19.13
CA LYS A 635 35.49 9.51 19.44
C LYS A 635 35.45 10.04 20.87
N GLY A 636 34.99 11.28 21.01
CA GLY A 636 34.70 11.89 22.31
C GLY A 636 33.22 11.87 22.63
N LYS A 637 32.81 12.67 23.63
CA LYS A 637 31.42 12.80 24.06
C LYS A 637 30.47 13.10 22.89
N ASN A 638 29.35 12.40 22.80
CA ASN A 638 28.37 12.50 21.71
C ASN A 638 28.96 12.25 20.31
N ASN A 639 29.93 11.33 20.19
CA ASN A 639 30.64 11.01 18.94
C ASN A 639 31.40 12.18 18.28
N CYS A 640 31.80 13.20 19.06
CA CYS A 640 32.57 14.32 18.54
C CYS A 640 33.94 13.87 18.00
N SER A 641 34.45 14.62 17.01
CA SER A 641 35.79 14.44 16.44
C SER A 641 36.88 14.97 17.37
N MET A 642 38.12 14.57 17.11
CA MET A 642 39.29 15.01 17.87
C MET A 642 39.47 16.53 17.83
N THR A 643 39.99 17.10 18.92
CA THR A 643 40.55 18.45 18.91
C THR A 643 41.96 18.43 18.31
N PRO A 644 42.52 19.57 17.86
CA PRO A 644 43.87 19.62 17.29
C PRO A 644 44.97 19.10 18.23
N GLU A 645 44.77 19.24 19.54
CA GLU A 645 45.69 18.73 20.55
C GLU A 645 45.64 17.20 20.66
N VAL A 646 44.44 16.63 20.62
CA VAL A 646 44.23 15.17 20.63
C VAL A 646 44.72 14.54 19.33
N GLU A 647 44.50 15.19 18.20
CA GLU A 647 44.99 14.73 16.89
C GLU A 647 46.53 14.66 16.85
N LYS A 648 47.22 15.68 17.36
CA LYS A 648 48.69 15.66 17.53
C LYS A 648 49.16 14.52 18.44
N PHE A 649 48.42 14.21 19.51
CA PHE A 649 48.74 13.11 20.40
C PHE A 649 48.54 11.74 19.73
N VAL A 650 47.44 11.58 18.99
CA VAL A 650 47.12 10.36 18.25
C VAL A 650 48.14 10.10 17.14
N GLU A 651 48.63 11.13 16.45
CA GLU A 651 49.72 10.98 15.48
C GLU A 651 51.05 10.57 16.13
N LYS A 652 51.41 11.15 17.29
CA LYS A 652 52.57 10.68 18.07
C LYS A 652 52.42 9.21 18.48
N PHE A 653 51.22 8.80 18.88
CA PHE A 653 50.92 7.40 19.22
C PHE A 653 51.12 6.48 18.02
N LYS A 654 50.56 6.85 16.86
CA LYS A 654 50.71 6.11 15.61
C LYS A 654 52.18 5.91 15.22
N GLN A 655 53.00 6.95 15.30
CA GLN A 655 54.44 6.89 15.02
C GLN A 655 55.20 5.99 15.99
N LYS A 656 54.97 6.13 17.29
CA LYS A 656 55.76 5.41 18.32
C LYS A 656 55.32 3.97 18.56
N LYS A 657 54.03 3.67 18.41
CA LYS A 657 53.47 2.38 18.83
C LYS A 657 52.98 1.52 17.67
N LEU A 658 52.58 2.11 16.54
CA LEU A 658 52.08 1.36 15.39
C LEU A 658 53.13 1.20 14.29
N TYR A 659 53.95 2.22 14.01
CA TYR A 659 54.99 2.14 12.98
C TYR A 659 56.30 1.50 13.44
N GLN A 660 56.73 1.67 14.71
CA GLN A 660 57.96 1.02 15.23
C GLN A 660 57.87 -0.51 15.35
N CYS A 661 56.68 -1.11 15.26
CA CYS A 661 56.52 -2.57 15.19
C CYS A 661 56.78 -3.15 13.79
N MET A 662 56.62 -2.36 12.71
CA MET A 662 56.83 -2.84 11.34
C MET A 662 58.31 -3.08 11.00
N GLU A 663 59.26 -2.42 11.67
CA GLU A 663 60.71 -2.64 11.48
C GLU A 663 61.25 -3.84 12.27
N LYS A 664 60.52 -4.37 13.26
CA LYS A 664 60.96 -5.55 14.04
C LYS A 664 60.49 -6.89 13.48
N GLU A 665 59.49 -6.92 12.60
CA GLU A 665 59.05 -8.13 11.89
C GLU A 665 59.66 -8.26 10.48
N ALA A 666 60.48 -7.29 10.05
CA ALA A 666 61.15 -7.26 8.75
C ALA A 666 62.66 -7.58 8.81
N VAL A 667 63.15 -8.18 9.90
CA VAL A 667 64.52 -8.71 10.04
C VAL A 667 64.49 -10.20 10.33
#